data_AF-A0A7Y9T995-F1
#
_entry.id   AF-A0A7Y9T995-F1
#
_cell.length_a   1.000
_cell.length_b   1.000
_cell.length_c   1.000
_cell.angle_alpha   90.00
_cell.angle_beta   90.00
_cell.angle_gamma   90.00
#
_symmetry.space_group_name_H-M   'P 1'
#
loop_
_entity.id
_entity.type
_entity.pdbx_description
1 polymer ?
#
loop_
_entity_poly.entity_id
_entity_poly.type
_entity_poly.pdbx_seq_one_letter_code
_entity_poly.pdbx_strand_id
1 'polypeptide(L)'
;MLVFDTETRIDATQRLTFGSYRFLIKGECHEEGLFFANDLPEQERKVLERYAAEHPAEANNTKLKLLTLHQFLSKFYSAVYKGRCLLVGFNLPFDLSRISRDATSARGRFAGGFSFSLWPYIDKLGNQLENRFRPRVGIKHIDGKRALKGFTGRNGCDPSDLIPDGSPTGEPEEGYKFRGHFLDLRTLAFALTDRGYSLADACKAFEVEHGKQHAEHNGGITSEYIDYNRRDVLATAELAEKLLAEFDKHPIDLQPTKAYSPASIGKAHLQAMGIRPILERQPDFPKKYLGYAQSAFFGGRTSAHIRKVPIPVVYTDFLSMYPTVNINMGLWEFVTAREITIDEHCEKEITDFLNCVSADHLFNPDTWKNLAAFVQIIPDGDILPSRSKYATASNDWQVGANHIYSEVENSTALWFALPDVVASMILTGRVPKIVDAFRLKAKGKSKGLKPISLRKAIKVDTRNQDLFKVVIEERKRLDFGTDMPKSEKSRLDKALKVLANSTSYGIYAEMNRQESDEKVDVLCHGIDPDPFACKVKHPEIPGKYCFPPLAALITSGARLMLSLLEHCVSEKGETYAMEDTDSMAIVATERGGLIPCPGGSHLKDGQPAIKALSWKEVDKIAKRFEALNPYDRHAIPGSVLKIEGDNFDPKTRKQRQLYCYAISAKRYALFLKDKHGNPELLRKGVNNDEDRWSEHGLGHLLNPTDPESDDRKWVGQVWLNMVRNALGLPAMAVGFEDLPAVGRLTISSPAVIRPLAKLNEGIPYSEQVKPFNFLLSFHVKPFGHPKGADPEQFHLIASYNNKPSQWLKLEPIDQYTGNSYRITTSGHTGSARTALVKTYEDVLREYEFHPESKCSDATGNPCDKQTVGLLQRRHVRVDQIKYIGKESNHLEDVDAGLVHSHGSVYTEYVDPSRDEWQTKILPALKQMPLPFLVSESGLSRRALMDIRAGRSRPHLNNQRCLTDIARNATSRTENGL
;
A
#
# COMPACT_ATOMS: atom_id res chain seq x y z
N MET A 1 -20.48 25.82 -5.89
CA MET A 1 -19.28 25.31 -5.18
C MET A 1 -18.61 26.44 -4.43
N LEU A 2 -18.06 26.15 -3.26
CA LEU A 2 -17.15 27.05 -2.54
C LEU A 2 -15.75 26.45 -2.64
N VAL A 3 -14.82 27.17 -3.25
CA VAL A 3 -13.41 26.78 -3.40
C VAL A 3 -12.60 27.71 -2.52
N PHE A 4 -11.66 27.18 -1.75
CA PHE A 4 -10.75 28.02 -0.96
C PHE A 4 -9.41 27.31 -0.76
N ASP A 5 -8.40 28.11 -0.46
CA ASP A 5 -7.05 27.67 -0.14
C ASP A 5 -6.47 28.58 0.96
N THR A 6 -5.51 28.09 1.73
CA THR A 6 -4.94 28.82 2.87
C THR A 6 -3.43 29.02 2.76
N GLU A 7 -2.99 30.25 3.00
CA GLU A 7 -1.58 30.58 3.09
C GLU A 7 -1.11 30.65 4.54
N THR A 8 0.09 30.13 4.78
CA THR A 8 0.63 29.97 6.12
C THR A 8 2.01 30.62 6.27
N ARG A 9 2.47 30.77 7.51
CA ARG A 9 3.88 31.06 7.76
C ARG A 9 4.75 29.88 7.32
N ILE A 10 6.00 30.18 6.98
CA ILE A 10 7.02 29.18 6.61
C ILE A 10 7.69 28.52 7.83
N ASP A 11 7.28 28.92 9.05
CA ASP A 11 7.77 28.31 10.28
C ASP A 11 7.06 26.97 10.58
N ALA A 12 7.57 26.26 11.58
CA ALA A 12 7.07 24.94 11.96
C ALA A 12 5.60 24.90 12.38
N THR A 13 5.00 26.02 12.77
CA THR A 13 3.59 26.07 13.18
C THR A 13 2.66 26.09 11.98
N GLN A 14 3.15 26.58 10.84
CA GLN A 14 2.36 26.88 9.65
C GLN A 14 1.05 27.59 10.02
N ARG A 15 1.13 28.60 10.88
CA ARG A 15 -0.07 29.37 11.28
C ARG A 15 -0.67 30.10 10.08
N LEU A 16 -2.00 30.17 10.06
CA LEU A 16 -2.77 30.87 9.02
C LEU A 16 -2.34 32.34 8.96
N THR A 17 -2.17 32.84 7.75
CA THR A 17 -1.90 34.26 7.49
C THR A 17 -3.14 34.87 6.85
N PHE A 18 -3.45 34.42 5.64
CA PHE A 18 -4.64 34.73 4.88
C PHE A 18 -5.03 33.53 4.00
N GLY A 19 -6.12 33.66 3.26
CA GLY A 19 -6.50 32.73 2.21
C GLY A 19 -7.45 33.40 1.23
N SER A 20 -7.63 32.78 0.08
CA SER A 20 -8.54 33.22 -0.97
C SER A 20 -9.70 32.25 -1.10
N TYR A 21 -10.83 32.74 -1.58
CA TYR A 21 -11.98 31.90 -1.90
C TYR A 21 -12.70 32.36 -3.15
N ARG A 22 -13.35 31.40 -3.82
CA ARG A 22 -14.29 31.63 -4.91
C ARG A 22 -15.60 30.92 -4.63
N PHE A 23 -16.71 31.62 -4.79
CA PHE A 23 -18.06 31.07 -4.71
C PHE A 23 -18.68 31.03 -6.10
N LEU A 24 -18.84 29.84 -6.64
CA LEU A 24 -19.34 29.61 -7.99
C LEU A 24 -20.74 29.01 -7.99
N ILE A 25 -21.59 29.47 -8.90
CA ILE A 25 -22.94 28.93 -9.13
C ILE A 25 -23.00 28.54 -10.61
N LYS A 26 -23.31 27.28 -10.91
CA LYS A 26 -23.38 26.76 -12.29
C LYS A 26 -22.12 27.05 -13.14
N GLY A 27 -20.93 27.00 -12.53
CA GLY A 27 -19.65 27.26 -13.19
C GLY A 27 -19.25 28.74 -13.25
N GLU A 28 -20.18 29.66 -12.99
CA GLU A 28 -19.86 31.10 -12.98
C GLU A 28 -19.38 31.54 -11.61
N CYS A 29 -18.26 32.29 -11.56
CA CYS A 29 -17.78 32.88 -10.32
C CYS A 29 -18.62 34.10 -9.94
N HIS A 30 -19.42 33.97 -8.87
CA HIS A 30 -20.27 35.06 -8.40
C HIS A 30 -19.56 35.99 -7.42
N GLU A 31 -18.64 35.43 -6.64
CA GLU A 31 -17.91 36.17 -5.61
C GLU A 31 -16.51 35.59 -5.47
N GLU A 32 -15.52 36.47 -5.50
CA GLU A 32 -14.14 36.21 -5.08
C GLU A 32 -13.82 37.08 -3.86
N GLY A 33 -13.02 36.54 -2.95
CA GLY A 33 -12.55 37.32 -1.82
C GLY A 33 -11.35 36.71 -1.11
N LEU A 34 -10.76 37.53 -0.25
CA LEU A 34 -9.70 37.19 0.68
C LEU A 34 -10.29 37.07 2.09
N PHE A 35 -9.66 36.26 2.93
CA PHE A 35 -9.89 36.25 4.37
C PHE A 35 -8.58 36.17 5.12
N PHE A 36 -8.53 36.69 6.35
CA PHE A 36 -7.28 36.73 7.14
C PHE A 36 -7.46 36.27 8.57
N ALA A 37 -6.36 35.81 9.17
CA ALA A 37 -6.29 35.35 10.54
C ALA A 37 -6.63 36.47 11.55
N ASN A 38 -7.27 36.13 12.67
CA ASN A 38 -7.69 37.12 13.66
C ASN A 38 -6.50 37.82 14.35
N ASP A 39 -5.34 37.14 14.42
CA ASP A 39 -4.09 37.58 15.02
C ASP A 39 -3.08 38.11 13.98
N LEU A 40 -3.52 38.43 12.75
CA LEU A 40 -2.65 38.97 11.72
C LEU A 40 -2.11 40.37 12.13
N PRO A 41 -0.79 40.62 12.08
CA PRO A 41 -0.21 41.93 12.41
C PRO A 41 -0.82 43.06 11.57
N GLU A 42 -1.01 44.23 12.19
CA GLU A 42 -1.65 45.38 11.53
C GLU A 42 -0.95 45.81 10.24
N GLN A 43 0.39 45.74 10.20
CA GLN A 43 1.16 46.10 9.00
C GLN A 43 0.83 45.18 7.82
N GLU A 44 0.75 43.87 8.05
CA GLU A 44 0.38 42.89 7.03
C GLU A 44 -1.11 42.98 6.66
N ARG A 45 -1.98 43.26 7.64
CA ARG A 45 -3.41 43.50 7.39
C ARG A 45 -3.62 44.69 6.46
N LYS A 46 -2.86 45.78 6.64
CA LYS A 46 -2.90 46.96 5.76
C LYS A 46 -2.50 46.64 4.32
N VAL A 47 -1.62 45.65 4.11
CA VAL A 47 -1.28 45.18 2.76
C VAL A 47 -2.50 44.52 2.10
N LEU A 48 -3.21 43.64 2.81
CA LEU A 48 -4.44 43.01 2.31
C LEU A 48 -5.57 44.03 2.07
N GLU A 49 -5.75 44.97 2.99
CA GLU A 49 -6.74 46.06 2.88
C GLU A 49 -6.48 46.92 1.64
N ARG A 50 -5.22 47.31 1.41
CA ARG A 50 -4.80 48.07 0.23
C ARG A 50 -4.99 47.26 -1.05
N TYR A 51 -4.50 46.03 -1.06
CA TYR A 51 -4.61 45.15 -2.22
C TYR A 51 -6.06 44.95 -2.62
N ALA A 52 -6.96 44.66 -1.66
CA ALA A 52 -8.39 44.47 -1.92
C ALA A 52 -9.12 45.74 -2.38
N ALA A 53 -8.59 46.93 -2.07
CA ALA A 53 -9.12 48.20 -2.58
C ALA A 53 -8.62 48.51 -4.01
N GLU A 54 -7.42 48.08 -4.36
CA GLU A 54 -6.75 48.39 -5.63
C GLU A 54 -7.01 47.35 -6.74
N HIS A 55 -7.36 46.11 -6.38
CA HIS A 55 -7.50 45.01 -7.33
C HIS A 55 -8.96 44.55 -7.47
N PRO A 56 -9.47 44.37 -8.70
CA PRO A 56 -10.81 43.82 -8.91
C PRO A 56 -10.85 42.32 -8.62
N ALA A 57 -12.04 41.85 -8.25
CA ALA A 57 -12.36 40.43 -8.26
C ALA A 57 -12.59 39.94 -9.70
N GLU A 58 -12.12 38.73 -10.00
CA GLU A 58 -12.40 37.98 -11.22
C GLU A 58 -13.72 37.20 -11.06
N ALA A 59 -14.81 37.95 -10.86
CA ALA A 59 -16.14 37.41 -10.63
C ALA A 59 -17.22 38.38 -11.15
N ASN A 60 -18.47 37.90 -11.25
CA ASN A 60 -19.63 38.73 -11.60
C ASN A 60 -19.75 39.97 -10.70
N ASN A 61 -19.40 39.81 -9.42
CA ASN A 61 -19.13 40.93 -8.54
C ASN A 61 -17.65 41.32 -8.64
N THR A 62 -17.36 42.45 -9.27
CA THR A 62 -15.99 42.94 -9.50
C THR A 62 -15.33 43.50 -8.23
N LYS A 63 -16.06 43.64 -7.11
CA LYS A 63 -15.48 44.06 -5.84
C LYS A 63 -14.86 42.88 -5.11
N LEU A 64 -13.53 42.89 -4.97
CA LEU A 64 -12.81 41.92 -4.16
C LEU A 64 -13.17 42.09 -2.68
N LYS A 65 -13.75 41.05 -2.07
CA LYS A 65 -14.10 41.10 -0.65
C LYS A 65 -12.88 40.81 0.21
N LEU A 66 -12.78 41.50 1.34
CA LEU A 66 -11.82 41.17 2.40
C LEU A 66 -12.62 40.88 3.67
N LEU A 67 -12.52 39.64 4.15
CA LEU A 67 -13.26 39.13 5.30
C LEU A 67 -12.34 38.84 6.48
N THR A 68 -12.82 39.04 7.70
CA THR A 68 -12.19 38.38 8.86
C THR A 68 -12.42 36.87 8.76
N LEU A 69 -11.56 36.07 9.40
CA LEU A 69 -11.79 34.62 9.50
C LEU A 69 -13.20 34.29 10.04
N HIS A 70 -13.70 35.06 11.00
CA HIS A 70 -15.06 34.86 11.53
C HIS A 70 -16.16 35.08 10.46
N GLN A 71 -16.04 36.14 9.64
CA GLN A 71 -16.97 36.41 8.55
C GLN A 71 -16.91 35.32 7.48
N PHE A 72 -15.71 34.85 7.13
CA PHE A 72 -15.54 33.73 6.21
C PHE A 72 -16.17 32.44 6.75
N LEU A 73 -15.96 32.09 8.03
CA LEU A 73 -16.56 30.90 8.64
C LEU A 73 -18.10 30.96 8.72
N SER A 74 -18.67 32.16 8.86
CA SER A 74 -20.12 32.38 8.76
C SER A 74 -20.64 32.12 7.34
N LYS A 75 -19.90 32.59 6.32
CA LYS A 75 -20.19 32.29 4.91
C LYS A 75 -20.04 30.80 4.63
N PHE A 76 -18.97 30.17 5.10
CA PHE A 76 -18.72 28.74 5.00
C PHE A 76 -19.90 27.93 5.54
N TYR A 77 -20.37 28.25 6.75
CA TYR A 77 -21.52 27.54 7.34
C TYR A 77 -22.79 27.71 6.51
N SER A 78 -23.08 28.94 6.11
CA SER A 78 -24.27 29.26 5.31
C SER A 78 -24.25 28.55 3.95
N ALA A 79 -23.10 28.53 3.26
CA ALA A 79 -22.98 27.90 1.95
C ALA A 79 -22.86 26.37 2.03
N VAL A 80 -21.88 25.87 2.78
CA VAL A 80 -21.48 24.45 2.76
C VAL A 80 -22.41 23.56 3.58
N TYR A 81 -22.84 24.03 4.76
CA TYR A 81 -23.73 23.25 5.63
C TYR A 81 -25.19 23.53 5.27
N LYS A 82 -25.66 24.78 5.40
CA LYS A 82 -27.06 25.13 5.18
C LYS A 82 -27.48 25.08 3.72
N GLY A 83 -26.66 25.63 2.83
CA GLY A 83 -26.88 25.58 1.38
C GLY A 83 -26.46 24.27 0.72
N ARG A 84 -25.92 23.30 1.48
CA ARG A 84 -25.37 22.01 1.00
C ARG A 84 -24.41 22.15 -0.19
N CYS A 85 -23.71 23.27 -0.30
CA CYS A 85 -22.79 23.53 -1.41
C CYS A 85 -21.60 22.54 -1.40
N LEU A 86 -21.14 22.16 -2.59
CA LEU A 86 -19.88 21.45 -2.78
C LEU A 86 -18.71 22.32 -2.28
N LEU A 87 -18.01 21.87 -1.25
CA LEU A 87 -16.76 22.45 -0.78
C LEU A 87 -15.60 21.78 -1.49
N VAL A 88 -14.74 22.57 -2.12
CA VAL A 88 -13.64 22.10 -2.96
C VAL A 88 -12.31 22.63 -2.43
N GLY A 89 -11.30 21.77 -2.41
CA GLY A 89 -9.91 22.15 -2.15
C GLY A 89 -8.94 21.10 -2.70
N PHE A 90 -7.65 21.43 -2.72
CA PHE A 90 -6.57 20.52 -3.10
C PHE A 90 -5.70 20.25 -1.87
N ASN A 91 -6.04 19.22 -1.09
CA ASN A 91 -5.56 18.94 0.29
C ASN A 91 -6.42 19.53 1.44
N LEU A 92 -7.74 19.37 1.35
CA LEU A 92 -8.71 19.85 2.35
C LEU A 92 -8.35 19.56 3.83
N PRO A 93 -7.79 18.39 4.22
CA PRO A 93 -7.38 18.16 5.60
C PRO A 93 -6.43 19.23 6.16
N PHE A 94 -5.51 19.70 5.33
CA PHE A 94 -4.59 20.77 5.68
C PHE A 94 -5.34 22.08 5.89
N ASP A 95 -6.04 22.59 4.87
CA ASP A 95 -6.71 23.89 4.93
C ASP A 95 -7.74 23.98 6.06
N LEU A 96 -8.53 22.92 6.24
CA LEU A 96 -9.53 22.84 7.31
C LEU A 96 -8.90 22.90 8.70
N SER A 97 -7.69 22.35 8.87
CA SER A 97 -6.95 22.46 10.13
C SER A 97 -6.47 23.90 10.38
N ARG A 98 -6.10 24.65 9.33
CA ARG A 98 -5.57 26.01 9.44
C ARG A 98 -6.64 27.04 9.81
N ILE A 99 -7.88 26.83 9.39
CA ILE A 99 -9.03 27.66 9.77
C ILE A 99 -9.75 27.18 11.05
N SER A 100 -9.25 26.13 11.70
CA SER A 100 -9.86 25.59 12.92
C SER A 100 -9.39 26.32 14.17
N ARG A 101 -10.21 26.28 15.21
CA ARG A 101 -9.92 26.88 16.52
C ARG A 101 -9.45 25.86 17.55
N ASP A 102 -9.86 24.61 17.40
CA ASP A 102 -9.37 23.49 18.20
C ASP A 102 -9.44 22.18 17.40
N ALA A 103 -8.65 21.20 17.81
CA ALA A 103 -8.70 19.84 17.32
C ALA A 103 -8.69 18.85 18.49
N THR A 104 -9.63 17.90 18.45
CA THR A 104 -9.70 16.80 19.42
C THR A 104 -9.71 15.46 18.71
N SER A 105 -9.59 14.36 19.44
CA SER A 105 -9.84 13.02 18.89
C SER A 105 -11.29 12.89 18.41
N ALA A 106 -11.48 12.36 17.20
CA ALA A 106 -12.79 12.07 16.66
C ALA A 106 -13.34 10.72 17.14
N ARG A 107 -14.66 10.54 17.01
CA ARG A 107 -15.41 9.35 17.44
C ARG A 107 -16.26 8.78 16.30
N GLY A 108 -16.76 7.56 16.47
CA GLY A 108 -17.64 6.89 15.52
C GLY A 108 -16.97 6.72 14.14
N ARG A 109 -17.63 7.16 13.06
CA ARG A 109 -17.12 7.05 11.67
C ARG A 109 -15.68 7.58 11.50
N PHE A 110 -15.28 8.56 12.29
CA PHE A 110 -13.97 9.19 12.20
C PHE A 110 -13.01 8.74 13.32
N ALA A 111 -13.33 7.68 14.07
CA ALA A 111 -12.48 7.17 15.15
C ALA A 111 -11.05 6.87 14.66
N GLY A 112 -10.06 7.32 15.45
CA GLY A 112 -8.64 7.35 15.06
C GLY A 112 -8.20 8.62 14.33
N GLY A 113 -9.14 9.51 13.96
CA GLY A 113 -8.88 10.78 13.29
C GLY A 113 -9.10 12.01 14.18
N PHE A 114 -9.09 13.20 13.55
CA PHE A 114 -9.30 14.50 14.19
C PHE A 114 -10.74 15.01 14.06
N SER A 115 -11.19 15.78 15.04
CA SER A 115 -12.48 16.47 15.07
C SER A 115 -12.23 17.96 15.30
N PHE A 116 -12.40 18.77 14.27
CA PHE A 116 -12.11 20.21 14.28
C PHE A 116 -13.34 21.03 14.68
N SER A 117 -13.16 21.94 15.63
CA SER A 117 -14.12 23.01 15.90
C SER A 117 -13.74 24.25 15.10
N LEU A 118 -14.64 24.72 14.25
CA LEU A 118 -14.41 25.90 13.41
C LEU A 118 -15.01 27.17 14.03
N TRP A 119 -16.22 27.09 14.58
CA TRP A 119 -16.96 28.28 15.00
C TRP A 119 -16.83 28.57 16.50
N PRO A 120 -16.51 29.81 16.89
CA PRO A 120 -16.64 30.23 18.28
C PRO A 120 -18.11 30.47 18.65
N TYR A 121 -18.43 30.26 19.91
CA TYR A 121 -19.61 30.80 20.59
C TYR A 121 -19.12 31.80 21.63
N ILE A 122 -19.53 33.06 21.52
CA ILE A 122 -19.17 34.08 22.52
C ILE A 122 -20.29 34.08 23.56
N ASP A 123 -19.95 33.76 24.81
CA ASP A 123 -20.92 33.82 25.90
C ASP A 123 -21.21 35.27 26.34
N LYS A 124 -22.15 35.45 27.28
CA LYS A 124 -22.52 36.78 27.79
C LYS A 124 -21.38 37.51 28.52
N LEU A 125 -20.31 36.80 28.88
CA LEU A 125 -19.13 37.33 29.56
C LEU A 125 -17.98 37.61 28.59
N GLY A 126 -18.18 37.39 27.29
CA GLY A 126 -17.17 37.59 26.25
C GLY A 126 -16.21 36.40 26.08
N ASN A 127 -16.41 35.29 26.79
CA ASN A 127 -15.55 34.11 26.63
C ASN A 127 -15.89 33.37 25.35
N GLN A 128 -14.87 32.95 24.61
CA GLN A 128 -15.04 32.09 23.43
C GLN A 128 -15.13 30.62 23.83
N LEU A 129 -16.33 30.06 23.76
CA LEU A 129 -16.64 28.65 24.02
C LEU A 129 -16.91 27.89 22.72
N GLU A 130 -16.92 26.56 22.78
CA GLU A 130 -17.37 25.71 21.67
C GLU A 130 -18.83 25.95 21.30
N ASN A 131 -19.09 26.13 20.00
CA ASN A 131 -20.45 26.25 19.48
C ASN A 131 -21.07 24.86 19.22
N ARG A 132 -21.75 24.30 20.22
CA ARG A 132 -22.42 22.99 20.13
C ARG A 132 -23.60 22.93 19.15
N PHE A 133 -24.09 24.09 18.69
CA PHE A 133 -25.15 24.21 17.68
C PHE A 133 -24.61 24.27 16.25
N ARG A 134 -23.28 24.20 16.08
CA ARG A 134 -22.60 24.06 14.79
C ARG A 134 -21.86 22.71 14.75
N PRO A 135 -21.82 22.02 13.61
CA PRO A 135 -21.27 20.67 13.52
C PRO A 135 -19.75 20.70 13.37
N ARG A 136 -18.99 19.98 14.19
CA ARG A 136 -17.54 19.82 13.96
C ARG A 136 -17.24 19.19 12.60
N VAL A 137 -16.00 19.33 12.13
CA VAL A 137 -15.50 18.63 10.94
C VAL A 137 -14.63 17.45 11.37
N GLY A 138 -15.09 16.24 11.10
CA GLY A 138 -14.31 15.02 11.34
C GLY A 138 -13.45 14.66 10.14
N ILE A 139 -12.17 14.36 10.37
CA ILE A 139 -11.23 13.90 9.35
C ILE A 139 -10.46 12.68 9.85
N LYS A 140 -10.54 11.57 9.12
CA LYS A 140 -9.76 10.35 9.38
C LYS A 140 -8.84 10.07 8.19
N HIS A 141 -7.53 10.18 8.41
CA HIS A 141 -6.52 9.77 7.43
C HIS A 141 -6.62 8.26 7.18
N ILE A 142 -6.49 7.86 5.92
CA ILE A 142 -6.38 6.45 5.52
C ILE A 142 -4.97 6.20 4.98
N ASP A 143 -4.52 7.03 4.04
CA ASP A 143 -3.17 7.06 3.48
C ASP A 143 -2.90 8.42 2.82
N GLY A 144 -1.71 8.65 2.30
CA GLY A 144 -1.27 9.89 1.64
C GLY A 144 -2.14 10.37 0.47
N LYS A 145 -3.11 9.58 -0.01
CA LYS A 145 -4.03 9.92 -1.10
C LYS A 145 -5.50 10.00 -0.64
N ARG A 146 -5.84 9.45 0.53
CA ARG A 146 -7.22 9.22 0.97
C ARG A 146 -7.46 9.66 2.42
N ALA A 147 -8.55 10.39 2.64
CA ALA A 147 -9.07 10.66 3.97
C ALA A 147 -10.61 10.67 3.97
N LEU A 148 -11.22 10.11 5.01
CA LEU A 148 -12.64 10.35 5.28
C LEU A 148 -12.79 11.76 5.84
N LYS A 149 -13.76 12.51 5.34
CA LYS A 149 -14.02 13.89 5.74
C LYS A 149 -15.53 14.14 5.77
N GLY A 150 -15.98 14.91 6.75
CA GLY A 150 -17.36 15.36 6.80
C GLY A 150 -17.78 15.94 8.14
N PHE A 151 -18.97 16.53 8.15
CA PHE A 151 -19.56 17.08 9.37
C PHE A 151 -19.92 15.98 10.39
N THR A 152 -19.78 16.31 11.67
CA THR A 152 -20.30 15.53 12.80
C THR A 152 -21.76 15.90 13.07
N GLY A 153 -22.40 15.21 14.03
CA GLY A 153 -23.69 15.67 14.55
C GLY A 153 -23.54 17.02 15.29
N ARG A 154 -24.64 17.76 15.40
CA ARG A 154 -24.78 19.01 16.17
C ARG A 154 -26.05 18.98 17.02
N ASN A 155 -26.12 19.83 18.03
CA ASN A 155 -27.34 20.01 18.83
C ASN A 155 -28.33 20.93 18.09
N GLY A 156 -29.63 20.66 18.25
CA GLY A 156 -30.70 21.45 17.66
C GLY A 156 -30.63 21.48 16.13
N CYS A 157 -30.58 20.30 15.50
CA CYS A 157 -30.71 20.20 14.04
C CYS A 157 -32.08 20.69 13.58
N ASP A 158 -32.09 21.48 12.51
CA ASP A 158 -33.33 21.87 11.86
C ASP A 158 -33.88 20.65 11.11
N PRO A 159 -35.20 20.45 10.97
CA PRO A 159 -35.74 19.30 10.23
C PRO A 159 -35.16 19.14 8.83
N SER A 160 -34.90 20.25 8.13
CA SER A 160 -34.29 20.25 6.80
C SER A 160 -32.85 19.72 6.76
N ASP A 161 -32.10 19.78 7.86
CA ASP A 161 -30.76 19.21 7.97
C ASP A 161 -30.78 17.68 8.14
N LEU A 162 -31.96 17.12 8.47
CA LEU A 162 -32.18 15.69 8.72
C LEU A 162 -32.71 14.95 7.47
N ILE A 163 -32.94 15.66 6.36
CA ILE A 163 -33.39 15.07 5.09
C ILE A 163 -32.17 14.53 4.31
N PRO A 164 -32.10 13.25 3.94
CA PRO A 164 -31.02 12.74 3.10
C PRO A 164 -30.95 13.37 1.71
N ASP A 165 -29.72 13.48 1.17
CA ASP A 165 -29.54 13.91 -0.21
C ASP A 165 -30.19 12.91 -1.17
N GLY A 166 -31.05 13.40 -2.07
CA GLY A 166 -31.81 12.57 -2.99
C GLY A 166 -32.92 11.75 -2.32
N SER A 167 -33.33 12.10 -1.10
CA SER A 167 -34.49 11.46 -0.45
C SER A 167 -35.71 11.52 -1.37
N PRO A 168 -36.34 10.37 -1.69
CA PRO A 168 -37.52 10.34 -2.54
C PRO A 168 -38.76 10.91 -1.83
N THR A 169 -38.78 10.86 -0.48
CA THR A 169 -39.88 11.39 0.33
C THR A 169 -39.72 12.87 0.64
N GLY A 170 -38.47 13.38 0.64
CA GLY A 170 -38.17 14.74 1.07
C GLY A 170 -38.35 14.96 2.58
N GLU A 171 -38.52 13.90 3.36
CA GLU A 171 -38.80 13.97 4.80
C GLU A 171 -37.54 13.75 5.66
N PRO A 172 -37.51 14.30 6.88
CA PRO A 172 -36.46 14.01 7.86
C PRO A 172 -36.35 12.51 8.18
N GLU A 173 -35.13 11.98 8.24
CA GLU A 173 -34.86 10.60 8.67
C GLU A 173 -34.20 10.55 10.04
N GLU A 174 -34.71 9.69 10.92
CA GLU A 174 -34.16 9.52 12.27
C GLU A 174 -32.72 9.03 12.22
N GLY A 175 -31.84 9.68 13.00
CA GLY A 175 -30.42 9.34 13.05
C GLY A 175 -29.58 9.82 11.84
N TYR A 176 -30.21 10.37 10.80
CA TYR A 176 -29.49 10.95 9.67
C TYR A 176 -28.65 12.15 10.11
N LYS A 177 -27.44 12.25 9.54
CA LYS A 177 -26.50 13.34 9.79
C LYS A 177 -25.95 13.77 8.45
N PHE A 178 -26.34 14.96 8.00
CA PHE A 178 -25.73 15.56 6.80
C PHE A 178 -24.22 15.67 6.99
N ARG A 179 -23.47 15.00 6.10
CA ARG A 179 -22.00 14.92 6.18
C ARG A 179 -21.28 16.01 5.40
N GLY A 180 -22.02 16.84 4.66
CA GLY A 180 -21.42 17.83 3.77
C GLY A 180 -20.91 17.21 2.47
N HIS A 181 -20.70 18.07 1.48
CA HIS A 181 -20.15 17.71 0.18
C HIS A 181 -18.69 18.15 0.11
N PHE A 182 -17.80 17.45 0.81
CA PHE A 182 -16.36 17.72 0.82
C PHE A 182 -15.67 17.02 -0.35
N LEU A 183 -15.21 17.80 -1.34
CA LEU A 183 -14.50 17.30 -2.51
C LEU A 183 -13.03 17.71 -2.46
N ASP A 184 -12.16 16.72 -2.31
CA ASP A 184 -10.72 16.92 -2.41
C ASP A 184 -10.24 16.45 -3.77
N LEU A 185 -9.74 17.40 -4.55
CA LEU A 185 -9.35 17.15 -5.93
C LEU A 185 -8.13 16.24 -6.04
N ARG A 186 -7.26 16.23 -5.02
CA ARG A 186 -6.13 15.29 -4.97
C ARG A 186 -6.64 13.84 -4.90
N THR A 187 -7.65 13.59 -4.08
CA THR A 187 -8.30 12.28 -3.95
C THR A 187 -9.09 11.91 -5.20
N LEU A 188 -9.86 12.84 -5.78
CA LEU A 188 -10.66 12.55 -6.99
C LEU A 188 -9.76 12.25 -8.22
N ALA A 189 -8.69 13.03 -8.41
CA ALA A 189 -7.71 12.79 -9.48
C ALA A 189 -7.03 11.41 -9.31
N PHE A 190 -6.71 11.03 -8.07
CA PHE A 190 -6.22 9.69 -7.76
C PHE A 190 -7.27 8.62 -8.07
N ALA A 191 -8.53 8.81 -7.67
CA ALA A 191 -9.60 7.85 -7.93
C ALA A 191 -9.80 7.58 -9.43
N LEU A 192 -9.69 8.61 -10.27
CA LEU A 192 -9.87 8.51 -11.72
C LEU A 192 -8.64 7.94 -12.46
N THR A 193 -7.44 8.07 -11.92
CA THR A 193 -6.20 7.79 -12.68
C THR A 193 -5.19 6.86 -12.03
N ASP A 194 -5.43 6.47 -10.76
CA ASP A 194 -4.52 5.68 -9.92
C ASP A 194 -3.14 6.33 -9.68
N ARG A 195 -3.04 7.65 -9.89
CA ARG A 195 -1.81 8.43 -9.66
C ARG A 195 -2.01 9.53 -8.62
N GLY A 196 -0.99 9.73 -7.79
CA GLY A 196 -0.93 10.91 -6.92
C GLY A 196 -0.43 12.11 -7.73
N TYR A 197 -0.96 13.30 -7.44
CA TYR A 197 -0.56 14.54 -8.10
C TYR A 197 -0.29 15.64 -7.07
N SER A 198 0.63 16.54 -7.41
CA SER A 198 0.62 17.93 -6.94
C SER A 198 -0.46 18.72 -7.68
N LEU A 199 -0.83 19.92 -7.19
CA LEU A 199 -1.82 20.76 -7.89
C LEU A 199 -1.34 21.10 -9.31
N ALA A 200 -0.06 21.44 -9.45
CA ALA A 200 0.55 21.77 -10.74
C ALA A 200 0.50 20.58 -11.72
N ASP A 201 0.88 19.38 -11.28
CA ASP A 201 0.86 18.18 -12.12
C ASP A 201 -0.56 17.78 -12.51
N ALA A 202 -1.53 17.94 -11.60
CA ALA A 202 -2.94 17.70 -11.90
C ALA A 202 -3.45 18.69 -12.94
N CYS A 203 -3.16 19.99 -12.79
CA CYS A 203 -3.53 21.02 -13.77
C CYS A 203 -2.99 20.68 -15.16
N LYS A 204 -1.73 20.27 -15.25
CA LYS A 204 -1.10 19.82 -16.50
C LYS A 204 -1.77 18.56 -17.06
N ALA A 205 -2.05 17.56 -16.22
CA ALA A 205 -2.63 16.29 -16.64
C ALA A 205 -4.08 16.43 -17.17
N PHE A 206 -4.83 17.40 -16.65
CA PHE A 206 -6.22 17.65 -17.01
C PHE A 206 -6.42 18.85 -17.95
N GLU A 207 -5.32 19.43 -18.45
CA GLU A 207 -5.32 20.54 -19.42
C GLU A 207 -6.12 21.74 -18.88
N VAL A 208 -5.82 22.12 -17.64
CA VAL A 208 -6.35 23.33 -16.99
C VAL A 208 -5.69 24.55 -17.64
N GLU A 209 -6.50 25.51 -18.07
CA GLU A 209 -6.06 26.79 -18.67
C GLU A 209 -5.29 27.62 -17.64
N HIS A 210 -5.92 27.65 -16.47
CA HIS A 210 -5.62 28.17 -15.16
C HIS A 210 -4.39 27.75 -14.36
N GLY A 211 -3.35 27.11 -14.92
CA GLY A 211 -2.36 26.37 -14.11
C GLY A 211 -1.66 27.15 -12.98
N LYS A 212 -1.23 26.41 -11.93
CA LYS A 212 -0.46 26.93 -10.79
C LYS A 212 0.84 27.61 -11.25
N GLN A 213 1.15 28.76 -10.65
CA GLN A 213 2.38 29.52 -10.89
C GLN A 213 3.38 29.29 -9.74
N HIS A 214 4.67 29.59 -9.95
CA HIS A 214 5.68 29.55 -8.89
C HIS A 214 5.92 30.96 -8.33
N ALA A 215 5.90 31.10 -7.01
CA ALA A 215 6.28 32.33 -6.31
C ALA A 215 7.30 32.02 -5.21
N GLU A 216 8.35 32.84 -5.08
CA GLU A 216 9.34 32.72 -4.01
C GLU A 216 8.71 33.04 -2.65
N HIS A 217 8.73 32.07 -1.74
CA HIS A 217 8.15 32.20 -0.40
C HIS A 217 9.16 32.80 0.59
N ASN A 218 9.11 34.12 0.76
CA ASN A 218 9.93 34.84 1.74
C ASN A 218 9.24 35.01 3.12
N GLY A 219 8.04 34.45 3.30
CA GLY A 219 7.31 34.42 4.58
C GLY A 219 6.51 35.68 4.94
N GLY A 220 6.59 36.75 4.14
CA GLY A 220 5.79 37.98 4.28
C GLY A 220 4.61 38.05 3.29
N ILE A 221 3.60 38.88 3.59
CA ILE A 221 2.48 39.14 2.67
C ILE A 221 2.87 40.24 1.68
N THR A 222 2.99 39.88 0.40
CA THR A 222 3.22 40.81 -0.73
C THR A 222 2.09 40.70 -1.75
N SER A 223 1.97 41.67 -2.67
CA SER A 223 0.97 41.61 -3.74
C SER A 223 1.15 40.36 -4.60
N GLU A 224 2.38 39.98 -4.93
CA GLU A 224 2.70 38.79 -5.73
C GLU A 224 2.29 37.49 -5.01
N TYR A 225 2.41 37.46 -3.68
CA TYR A 225 1.97 36.30 -2.90
C TYR A 225 0.45 36.21 -2.82
N ILE A 226 -0.25 37.35 -2.75
CA ILE A 226 -1.72 37.38 -2.82
C ILE A 226 -2.19 36.94 -4.21
N ASP A 227 -1.56 37.41 -5.29
CA ASP A 227 -1.84 36.98 -6.66
C ASP A 227 -1.63 35.48 -6.83
N TYR A 228 -0.53 34.93 -6.29
CA TYR A 228 -0.25 33.51 -6.27
C TYR A 228 -1.37 32.71 -5.58
N ASN A 229 -1.83 33.12 -4.40
CA ASN A 229 -2.89 32.40 -3.70
C ASN A 229 -4.24 32.48 -4.44
N ARG A 230 -4.58 33.66 -4.99
CA ARG A 230 -5.77 33.81 -5.85
C ARG A 230 -5.69 32.90 -7.08
N ARG A 231 -4.49 32.79 -7.68
CA ARG A 231 -4.20 31.93 -8.81
C ARG A 231 -4.37 30.45 -8.46
N ASP A 232 -3.91 30.01 -7.30
CA ASP A 232 -4.08 28.63 -6.83
C ASP A 232 -5.55 28.26 -6.61
N VAL A 233 -6.37 29.19 -6.09
CA VAL A 233 -7.82 28.99 -5.95
C VAL A 233 -8.52 28.94 -7.31
N LEU A 234 -8.11 29.76 -8.28
CA LEU A 234 -8.60 29.68 -9.66
C LEU A 234 -8.23 28.34 -10.31
N ALA A 235 -6.96 27.94 -10.23
CA ALA A 235 -6.48 26.66 -10.74
C ALA A 235 -7.26 25.48 -10.14
N THR A 236 -7.52 25.53 -8.83
CA THR A 236 -8.32 24.54 -8.11
C THR A 236 -9.77 24.52 -8.60
N ALA A 237 -10.39 25.68 -8.83
CA ALA A 237 -11.76 25.76 -9.34
C ALA A 237 -11.88 25.14 -10.74
N GLU A 238 -11.00 25.50 -11.66
CA GLU A 238 -11.00 24.95 -13.02
C GLU A 238 -10.67 23.46 -13.05
N LEU A 239 -9.70 23.01 -12.22
CA LEU A 239 -9.41 21.60 -12.08
C LEU A 239 -10.63 20.82 -11.57
N ALA A 240 -11.42 21.40 -10.66
CA ALA A 240 -12.66 20.79 -10.19
C ALA A 240 -13.64 20.58 -11.34
N GLU A 241 -13.81 21.57 -12.21
CA GLU A 241 -14.69 21.46 -13.38
C GLU A 241 -14.20 20.36 -14.34
N LYS A 242 -12.90 20.32 -14.65
CA LYS A 242 -12.33 19.27 -15.51
C LYS A 242 -12.49 17.88 -14.91
N LEU A 243 -12.25 17.71 -13.61
CA LEU A 243 -12.36 16.43 -12.92
C LEU A 243 -13.81 15.97 -12.79
N LEU A 244 -14.75 16.88 -12.49
CA LEU A 244 -16.18 16.57 -12.43
C LEU A 244 -16.72 16.20 -13.82
N ALA A 245 -16.34 16.94 -14.86
CA ALA A 245 -16.71 16.61 -16.23
C ALA A 245 -16.16 15.24 -16.66
N GLU A 246 -14.94 14.89 -16.26
CA GLU A 246 -14.37 13.56 -16.49
C GLU A 246 -15.11 12.48 -15.70
N PHE A 247 -15.44 12.74 -14.42
CA PHE A 247 -16.21 11.84 -13.57
C PHE A 247 -17.61 11.56 -14.16
N ASP A 248 -18.29 12.58 -14.69
CA ASP A 248 -19.62 12.49 -15.32
C ASP A 248 -19.63 11.65 -16.61
N LYS A 249 -18.47 11.33 -17.18
CA LYS A 249 -18.37 10.36 -18.29
C LYS A 249 -18.62 8.93 -17.83
N HIS A 250 -18.49 8.64 -16.54
CA HIS A 250 -18.75 7.31 -15.99
C HIS A 250 -20.24 7.14 -15.66
N PRO A 251 -20.97 6.16 -16.25
CA PRO A 251 -22.39 5.96 -16.01
C PRO A 251 -22.64 5.19 -14.70
N ILE A 252 -22.28 5.80 -13.58
CA ILE A 252 -22.33 5.20 -12.25
C ILE A 252 -23.12 6.07 -11.28
N ASP A 253 -23.81 5.41 -10.36
CA ASP A 253 -24.47 6.08 -9.23
C ASP A 253 -23.49 6.16 -8.05
N LEU A 254 -22.55 7.11 -8.15
CA LEU A 254 -21.56 7.40 -7.12
C LEU A 254 -21.37 8.91 -7.02
N GLN A 255 -21.46 9.47 -5.82
CA GLN A 255 -21.12 10.88 -5.63
C GLN A 255 -19.59 11.07 -5.73
N PRO A 256 -19.09 12.14 -6.38
CA PRO A 256 -17.65 12.38 -6.53
C PRO A 256 -16.94 12.54 -5.18
N THR A 257 -17.62 13.05 -4.16
CA THR A 257 -17.13 13.17 -2.77
C THR A 257 -16.94 11.82 -2.07
N LYS A 258 -17.47 10.73 -2.65
CA LYS A 258 -17.34 9.34 -2.18
C LYS A 258 -16.40 8.50 -3.05
N ALA A 259 -15.81 9.08 -4.10
CA ALA A 259 -14.81 8.44 -4.94
C ALA A 259 -13.43 8.55 -4.27
N TYR A 260 -13.14 7.62 -3.34
CA TYR A 260 -11.88 7.63 -2.59
C TYR A 260 -10.72 6.96 -3.31
N SER A 261 -11.00 6.04 -4.23
CA SER A 261 -9.97 5.28 -4.95
C SER A 261 -10.51 4.75 -6.27
N PRO A 262 -9.63 4.25 -7.16
CA PRO A 262 -10.02 3.43 -8.31
C PRO A 262 -11.06 2.36 -7.99
N ALA A 263 -10.89 1.67 -6.86
CA ALA A 263 -11.80 0.61 -6.43
C ALA A 263 -13.20 1.13 -6.09
N SER A 264 -13.36 2.37 -5.61
CA SER A 264 -14.68 2.99 -5.42
C SER A 264 -15.42 3.10 -6.76
N ILE A 265 -14.73 3.58 -7.79
CA ILE A 265 -15.27 3.73 -9.14
C ILE A 265 -15.54 2.34 -9.75
N GLY A 266 -14.61 1.40 -9.62
CA GLY A 266 -14.75 0.04 -10.11
C GLY A 266 -15.96 -0.70 -9.51
N LYS A 267 -16.14 -0.64 -8.18
CA LYS A 267 -17.33 -1.20 -7.49
C LYS A 267 -18.63 -0.56 -7.97
N ALA A 268 -18.63 0.75 -8.22
CA ALA A 268 -19.80 1.45 -8.75
C ALA A 268 -20.13 1.00 -10.18
N HIS A 269 -19.14 0.69 -11.02
CA HIS A 269 -19.37 0.08 -12.33
C HIS A 269 -19.97 -1.32 -12.21
N LEU A 270 -19.47 -2.18 -11.30
CA LEU A 270 -20.07 -3.50 -11.05
C LEU A 270 -21.54 -3.37 -10.62
N GLN A 271 -21.85 -2.42 -9.73
CA GLN A 271 -23.22 -2.15 -9.30
C GLN A 271 -24.10 -1.65 -10.47
N ALA A 272 -23.59 -0.75 -11.30
CA ALA A 272 -24.31 -0.26 -12.49
C ALA A 272 -24.56 -1.37 -13.53
N MET A 273 -23.66 -2.35 -13.65
CA MET A 273 -23.84 -3.58 -14.42
C MET A 273 -24.86 -4.56 -13.80
N GLY A 274 -25.41 -4.25 -12.62
CA GLY A 274 -26.34 -5.12 -11.90
C GLY A 274 -25.67 -6.28 -11.14
N ILE A 275 -24.33 -6.23 -10.98
CA ILE A 275 -23.55 -7.23 -10.25
C ILE A 275 -23.62 -6.90 -8.76
N ARG A 276 -24.47 -7.64 -8.04
CA ARG A 276 -24.53 -7.60 -6.58
C ARG A 276 -23.33 -8.33 -5.97
N PRO A 277 -22.80 -7.87 -4.83
CA PRO A 277 -21.82 -8.64 -4.08
C PRO A 277 -22.25 -10.07 -3.80
N ILE A 278 -21.31 -11.02 -3.85
CA ILE A 278 -21.61 -12.44 -3.78
C ILE A 278 -22.28 -12.81 -2.45
N LEU A 279 -21.75 -12.30 -1.34
CA LEU A 279 -22.30 -12.57 0.00
C LEU A 279 -23.62 -11.81 0.29
N GLU A 280 -23.92 -10.74 -0.45
CA GLU A 280 -25.26 -10.12 -0.42
C GLU A 280 -26.25 -10.92 -1.28
N ARG A 281 -25.79 -11.49 -2.40
CA ARG A 281 -26.59 -12.33 -3.30
C ARG A 281 -26.92 -13.70 -2.69
N GLN A 282 -26.00 -14.26 -1.91
CA GLN A 282 -26.09 -15.58 -1.28
C GLN A 282 -25.61 -15.50 0.18
N PRO A 283 -26.45 -14.96 1.09
CA PRO A 283 -26.07 -14.70 2.49
C PRO A 283 -25.83 -15.97 3.33
N ASP A 284 -26.33 -17.10 2.85
CA ASP A 284 -26.20 -18.44 3.42
C ASP A 284 -24.97 -19.22 2.90
N PHE A 285 -24.10 -18.59 2.10
CA PHE A 285 -22.86 -19.22 1.63
C PHE A 285 -22.03 -19.75 2.81
N PRO A 286 -21.56 -21.01 2.80
CA PRO A 286 -20.93 -21.60 3.99
C PRO A 286 -19.60 -20.92 4.34
N LYS A 287 -19.53 -20.34 5.53
CA LYS A 287 -18.40 -19.52 5.97
C LYS A 287 -17.08 -20.28 6.13
N LYS A 288 -17.11 -21.60 6.39
CA LYS A 288 -15.90 -22.44 6.47
C LYS A 288 -15.05 -22.35 5.19
N TYR A 289 -15.69 -22.36 4.02
CA TYR A 289 -15.00 -22.26 2.72
C TYR A 289 -14.40 -20.88 2.46
N LEU A 290 -14.97 -19.82 3.06
CA LEU A 290 -14.35 -18.50 3.05
C LEU A 290 -13.07 -18.50 3.90
N GLY A 291 -13.08 -19.18 5.06
CA GLY A 291 -11.91 -19.37 5.93
C GLY A 291 -10.79 -20.18 5.27
N TYR A 292 -11.13 -21.31 4.64
CA TYR A 292 -10.17 -22.13 3.88
C TYR A 292 -9.52 -21.34 2.75
N ALA A 293 -10.34 -20.66 1.93
CA ALA A 293 -9.85 -19.86 0.83
C ALA A 293 -9.02 -18.65 1.28
N GLN A 294 -9.41 -17.99 2.38
CA GLN A 294 -8.66 -16.89 2.96
C GLN A 294 -7.30 -17.35 3.49
N SER A 295 -7.23 -18.56 4.05
CA SER A 295 -5.96 -19.16 4.50
C SER A 295 -5.06 -19.54 3.32
N ALA A 296 -5.65 -19.87 2.17
CA ALA A 296 -4.95 -20.11 0.90
C ALA A 296 -4.62 -18.83 0.11
N PHE A 297 -4.95 -17.63 0.63
CA PHE A 297 -4.72 -16.38 -0.08
C PHE A 297 -3.31 -15.82 0.13
N PHE A 298 -2.52 -15.84 -0.95
CA PHE A 298 -1.21 -15.21 -1.03
C PHE A 298 -1.17 -14.14 -2.13
N GLY A 299 -0.29 -13.14 -1.99
CA GLY A 299 -0.08 -12.10 -2.99
C GLY A 299 0.79 -12.56 -4.17
N GLY A 300 1.29 -11.61 -4.97
CA GLY A 300 2.24 -11.89 -6.04
C GLY A 300 3.56 -12.49 -5.53
N ARG A 301 4.21 -13.30 -6.37
CA ARG A 301 5.54 -13.86 -6.11
C ARG A 301 6.61 -12.82 -6.49
N THR A 302 7.55 -12.56 -5.59
CA THR A 302 8.64 -11.59 -5.79
C THR A 302 9.91 -12.10 -5.12
N SER A 303 11.05 -12.12 -5.82
CA SER A 303 12.34 -12.48 -5.22
C SER A 303 13.53 -12.01 -6.07
N ALA A 304 14.69 -11.88 -5.43
CA ALA A 304 15.96 -11.93 -6.16
C ALA A 304 16.45 -13.38 -6.23
N HIS A 305 16.67 -13.91 -7.43
CA HIS A 305 17.21 -15.26 -7.62
C HIS A 305 18.73 -15.26 -7.78
N ILE A 306 19.29 -14.19 -8.34
CA ILE A 306 20.74 -13.92 -8.36
C ILE A 306 20.99 -12.60 -7.64
N ARG A 307 21.63 -12.70 -6.47
CA ARG A 307 21.85 -11.57 -5.57
C ARG A 307 23.22 -10.95 -5.76
N LYS A 308 23.26 -9.62 -5.89
CA LYS A 308 24.46 -8.77 -5.93
C LYS A 308 25.49 -9.15 -7.02
N VAL A 309 25.04 -9.79 -8.11
CA VAL A 309 25.87 -10.05 -9.29
C VAL A 309 25.22 -9.38 -10.50
N PRO A 310 25.94 -8.52 -11.24
CA PRO A 310 25.41 -7.94 -12.47
C PRO A 310 25.37 -8.98 -13.61
N ILE A 311 24.18 -9.44 -13.98
CA ILE A 311 23.98 -10.55 -14.93
C ILE A 311 23.28 -10.05 -16.21
N PRO A 312 23.70 -10.51 -17.41
CA PRO A 312 23.00 -10.19 -18.66
C PRO A 312 21.64 -10.89 -18.71
N VAL A 313 20.60 -10.14 -19.08
CA VAL A 313 19.22 -10.64 -19.07
C VAL A 313 18.44 -10.24 -20.32
N VAL A 314 17.34 -10.96 -20.55
CA VAL A 314 16.18 -10.48 -21.31
C VAL A 314 15.04 -10.27 -20.33
N TYR A 315 14.52 -9.05 -20.26
CA TYR A 315 13.43 -8.70 -19.34
C TYR A 315 12.07 -8.98 -19.98
N THR A 316 11.22 -9.72 -19.27
CA THR A 316 9.90 -10.13 -19.76
C THR A 316 8.80 -9.79 -18.77
N ASP A 317 7.59 -9.55 -19.28
CA ASP A 317 6.41 -9.15 -18.49
C ASP A 317 5.11 -9.74 -19.06
N PHE A 318 4.24 -10.25 -18.20
CA PHE A 318 2.93 -10.76 -18.58
C PHE A 318 1.91 -9.64 -18.78
N LEU A 319 1.38 -9.52 -20.00
CA LEU A 319 0.31 -8.60 -20.34
C LEU A 319 -0.91 -8.81 -19.44
N SER A 320 -1.14 -7.84 -18.54
CA SER A 320 -2.33 -7.80 -17.69
C SER A 320 -2.58 -9.14 -16.99
N MET A 321 -1.56 -9.67 -16.31
CA MET A 321 -1.54 -11.04 -15.80
C MET A 321 -2.81 -11.46 -15.04
N TYR A 322 -3.30 -10.65 -14.08
CA TYR A 322 -4.52 -10.98 -13.34
C TYR A 322 -5.79 -11.02 -14.22
N PRO A 323 -6.08 -10.01 -15.07
CA PRO A 323 -7.10 -10.13 -16.12
C PRO A 323 -6.95 -11.38 -17.00
N THR A 324 -5.76 -11.69 -17.50
CA THR A 324 -5.50 -12.85 -18.37
C THR A 324 -5.85 -14.16 -17.65
N VAL A 325 -5.41 -14.31 -16.39
CA VAL A 325 -5.75 -15.46 -15.53
C VAL A 325 -7.26 -15.56 -15.29
N ASN A 326 -7.94 -14.45 -15.00
CA ASN A 326 -9.40 -14.45 -14.82
C ASN A 326 -10.12 -15.03 -16.04
N ILE A 327 -9.71 -14.64 -17.24
CA ILE A 327 -10.34 -15.08 -18.49
C ILE A 327 -10.01 -16.56 -18.76
N ASN A 328 -8.74 -16.96 -18.65
CA ASN A 328 -8.31 -18.36 -18.89
C ASN A 328 -8.98 -19.34 -17.92
N MET A 329 -9.18 -18.95 -16.66
CA MET A 329 -9.85 -19.78 -15.65
C MET A 329 -11.39 -19.65 -15.66
N GLY A 330 -11.96 -18.78 -16.49
CA GLY A 330 -13.42 -18.56 -16.55
C GLY A 330 -14.02 -17.93 -15.29
N LEU A 331 -13.24 -17.15 -14.53
CA LEU A 331 -13.65 -16.68 -13.19
C LEU A 331 -14.80 -15.65 -13.22
N TRP A 332 -15.01 -14.98 -14.35
CA TRP A 332 -16.13 -14.05 -14.53
C TRP A 332 -17.50 -14.73 -14.42
N GLU A 333 -17.57 -16.05 -14.66
CA GLU A 333 -18.79 -16.83 -14.48
C GLU A 333 -19.28 -16.79 -13.03
N PHE A 334 -18.39 -16.83 -12.04
CA PHE A 334 -18.76 -16.74 -10.62
C PHE A 334 -19.27 -15.34 -10.23
N VAL A 335 -18.69 -14.30 -10.84
CA VAL A 335 -19.10 -12.91 -10.62
C VAL A 335 -20.53 -12.70 -11.12
N THR A 336 -20.85 -13.23 -12.30
CA THR A 336 -22.15 -13.08 -12.97
C THR A 336 -23.17 -14.17 -12.64
N ALA A 337 -22.75 -15.21 -11.90
CA ALA A 337 -23.58 -16.35 -11.55
C ALA A 337 -24.87 -15.96 -10.83
N ARG A 338 -25.91 -16.80 -10.90
CA ARG A 338 -27.04 -16.67 -9.97
C ARG A 338 -26.67 -17.18 -8.58
N GLU A 339 -25.93 -18.27 -8.53
CA GLU A 339 -25.58 -19.02 -7.32
C GLU A 339 -24.19 -19.63 -7.49
N ILE A 340 -23.44 -19.75 -6.39
CA ILE A 340 -22.18 -20.50 -6.35
C ILE A 340 -22.37 -21.66 -5.39
N THR A 341 -22.13 -22.87 -5.87
CA THR A 341 -22.20 -24.10 -5.05
C THR A 341 -20.83 -24.69 -4.84
N ILE A 342 -20.70 -25.42 -3.74
CA ILE A 342 -19.49 -26.16 -3.39
C ILE A 342 -19.72 -27.62 -3.74
N ASP A 343 -18.78 -28.19 -4.49
CA ASP A 343 -18.63 -29.64 -4.63
C ASP A 343 -17.61 -30.10 -3.60
N GLU A 344 -18.08 -30.77 -2.56
CA GLU A 344 -17.25 -31.30 -1.46
C GLU A 344 -16.68 -32.67 -1.87
N HIS A 345 -15.58 -33.08 -1.25
CA HIS A 345 -14.99 -34.42 -1.42
C HIS A 345 -14.61 -34.77 -2.87
N CYS A 346 -13.93 -33.83 -3.53
CA CYS A 346 -13.42 -34.00 -4.90
C CYS A 346 -11.94 -34.42 -4.95
N GLU A 347 -11.41 -35.00 -3.87
CA GLU A 347 -9.99 -35.36 -3.73
C GLU A 347 -9.56 -36.36 -4.81
N LYS A 348 -10.40 -37.36 -5.10
CA LYS A 348 -10.10 -38.37 -6.11
C LYS A 348 -10.03 -37.77 -7.52
N GLU A 349 -11.04 -36.98 -7.90
CA GLU A 349 -11.06 -36.28 -9.19
C GLU A 349 -9.83 -35.40 -9.37
N ILE A 350 -9.48 -34.63 -8.33
CA ILE A 350 -8.33 -33.73 -8.38
C ILE A 350 -7.02 -34.53 -8.42
N THR A 351 -6.91 -35.63 -7.66
CA THR A 351 -5.72 -36.48 -7.71
C THR A 351 -5.54 -37.10 -9.09
N ASP A 352 -6.62 -37.62 -9.71
CA ASP A 352 -6.61 -38.15 -11.07
C ASP A 352 -6.19 -37.07 -12.08
N PHE A 353 -6.73 -35.85 -11.95
CA PHE A 353 -6.31 -34.70 -12.75
C PHE A 353 -4.81 -34.39 -12.57
N LEU A 354 -4.32 -34.35 -11.34
CA LEU A 354 -2.93 -34.03 -11.04
C LEU A 354 -1.95 -35.12 -11.52
N ASN A 355 -2.37 -36.39 -11.54
CA ASN A 355 -1.57 -37.48 -12.10
C ASN A 355 -1.43 -37.42 -13.62
N CYS A 356 -2.35 -36.73 -14.31
CA CYS A 356 -2.35 -36.62 -15.77
C CYS A 356 -1.79 -35.29 -16.29
N VAL A 357 -1.89 -34.20 -15.53
CA VAL A 357 -1.47 -32.87 -15.99
C VAL A 357 0.06 -32.78 -16.09
N SER A 358 0.54 -32.08 -17.11
CA SER A 358 1.96 -31.78 -17.33
C SER A 358 2.12 -30.32 -17.76
N ALA A 359 3.35 -29.82 -17.85
CA ALA A 359 3.62 -28.47 -18.31
C ALA A 359 3.03 -28.19 -19.71
N ASP A 360 3.07 -29.16 -20.63
CA ASP A 360 2.48 -28.99 -21.97
C ASP A 360 0.95 -28.87 -21.93
N HIS A 361 0.28 -29.61 -21.05
CA HIS A 361 -1.16 -29.45 -20.84
C HIS A 361 -1.53 -28.04 -20.34
N LEU A 362 -0.63 -27.36 -19.63
CA LEU A 362 -0.85 -25.98 -19.15
C LEU A 362 -0.73 -24.93 -20.25
N PHE A 363 -0.22 -25.27 -21.45
CA PHE A 363 -0.31 -24.41 -22.63
C PHE A 363 -1.65 -24.59 -23.39
N ASN A 364 -2.55 -25.44 -22.91
CA ASN A 364 -3.93 -25.50 -23.37
C ASN A 364 -4.84 -24.66 -22.45
N PRO A 365 -5.52 -23.61 -22.96
CA PRO A 365 -6.45 -22.80 -22.17
C PRO A 365 -7.58 -23.59 -21.49
N ASP A 366 -8.04 -24.70 -22.08
CA ASP A 366 -9.13 -25.49 -21.48
C ASP A 366 -8.72 -26.16 -20.16
N THR A 367 -7.44 -26.45 -19.98
CA THR A 367 -6.91 -26.97 -18.70
C THR A 367 -7.16 -25.98 -17.56
N TRP A 368 -7.06 -24.68 -17.82
CA TRP A 368 -7.17 -23.63 -16.80
C TRP A 368 -8.58 -23.51 -16.21
N LYS A 369 -9.63 -23.84 -16.98
CA LYS A 369 -11.02 -23.85 -16.50
C LYS A 369 -11.27 -24.87 -15.39
N ASN A 370 -10.44 -25.90 -15.31
CA ASN A 370 -10.51 -26.95 -14.29
C ASN A 370 -9.75 -26.60 -13.00
N LEU A 371 -9.15 -25.41 -12.91
CA LEU A 371 -8.33 -25.01 -11.76
C LEU A 371 -9.11 -24.28 -10.64
N ALA A 372 -10.41 -24.05 -10.79
CA ALA A 372 -11.25 -23.39 -9.80
C ALA A 372 -11.61 -24.28 -8.58
N ALA A 373 -10.58 -24.77 -7.88
CA ALA A 373 -10.69 -25.65 -6.72
C ALA A 373 -9.64 -25.33 -5.65
N PHE A 374 -9.83 -25.90 -4.47
CA PHE A 374 -8.95 -25.81 -3.32
C PHE A 374 -8.68 -27.20 -2.77
N VAL A 375 -7.45 -27.43 -2.33
CA VAL A 375 -6.97 -28.70 -1.83
C VAL A 375 -6.30 -28.52 -0.49
N GLN A 376 -6.59 -29.43 0.43
CA GLN A 376 -5.88 -29.56 1.68
C GLN A 376 -4.79 -30.62 1.49
N ILE A 377 -3.54 -30.27 1.76
CA ILE A 377 -2.40 -31.16 1.57
C ILE A 377 -1.57 -31.26 2.84
N ILE A 378 -0.92 -32.40 3.04
CA ILE A 378 0.16 -32.56 4.02
C ILE A 378 1.47 -32.33 3.25
N PRO A 379 2.16 -31.18 3.44
CA PRO A 379 3.35 -30.88 2.66
C PRO A 379 4.53 -31.80 2.99
N ASP A 380 5.22 -32.29 1.96
CA ASP A 380 6.43 -33.12 2.08
C ASP A 380 7.53 -32.67 1.09
N GLY A 381 8.02 -31.45 1.30
CA GLY A 381 9.00 -30.80 0.42
C GLY A 381 8.40 -30.22 -0.85
N ASP A 382 7.08 -30.04 -0.87
CA ASP A 382 6.34 -29.38 -1.94
C ASP A 382 6.71 -27.89 -2.02
N ILE A 383 6.80 -27.34 -3.23
CA ILE A 383 7.11 -25.92 -3.45
C ILE A 383 5.80 -25.13 -3.37
N LEU A 384 5.54 -24.53 -2.22
CA LEU A 384 4.27 -23.88 -1.92
C LEU A 384 4.50 -22.44 -1.42
N PRO A 385 3.54 -21.52 -1.67
CA PRO A 385 3.58 -20.21 -1.04
C PRO A 385 3.35 -20.35 0.46
N SER A 386 4.09 -19.60 1.27
CA SER A 386 3.85 -19.51 2.71
C SER A 386 4.10 -18.10 3.21
N ARG A 387 3.39 -17.73 4.29
CA ARG A 387 3.59 -16.47 4.99
C ARG A 387 4.28 -16.77 6.32
N SER A 388 5.52 -16.31 6.46
CA SER A 388 6.33 -16.60 7.65
C SER A 388 7.28 -15.45 7.96
N LYS A 389 7.88 -15.50 9.15
CA LYS A 389 8.90 -14.58 9.61
C LYS A 389 10.28 -15.08 9.20
N TYR A 390 10.66 -14.80 7.96
CA TYR A 390 11.90 -15.31 7.37
C TYR A 390 13.17 -14.64 7.90
N ALA A 391 13.07 -13.38 8.33
CA ALA A 391 14.15 -12.61 8.93
C ALA A 391 13.90 -12.42 10.43
N THR A 392 14.82 -12.87 11.28
CA THR A 392 14.75 -12.60 12.72
C THR A 392 14.90 -11.12 13.04
N ALA A 393 15.66 -10.38 12.22
CA ALA A 393 15.95 -8.96 12.44
C ALA A 393 14.75 -8.04 12.15
N SER A 394 14.01 -8.29 11.06
CA SER A 394 12.80 -7.50 10.76
C SER A 394 11.56 -8.10 11.42
N ASN A 395 11.54 -9.43 11.60
CA ASN A 395 10.49 -10.18 12.31
C ASN A 395 9.06 -9.89 11.75
N ASP A 396 9.02 -9.60 10.44
CA ASP A 396 7.82 -9.31 9.63
C ASP A 396 7.27 -10.56 8.95
N TRP A 397 5.96 -10.57 8.69
CA TRP A 397 5.27 -11.62 7.95
C TRP A 397 5.45 -11.43 6.44
N GLN A 398 6.40 -12.15 5.85
CA GLN A 398 6.69 -12.09 4.42
C GLN A 398 6.16 -13.32 3.68
N VAL A 399 5.83 -13.17 2.40
CA VAL A 399 5.39 -14.27 1.54
C VAL A 399 6.56 -14.75 0.67
N GLY A 400 6.86 -16.05 0.75
CA GLY A 400 7.85 -16.75 -0.07
C GLY A 400 7.31 -18.05 -0.66
N ALA A 401 7.88 -18.53 -1.76
CA ALA A 401 7.55 -19.82 -2.38
C ALA A 401 8.71 -20.79 -2.15
N ASN A 402 8.53 -21.69 -1.18
CA ASN A 402 9.62 -22.47 -0.56
C ASN A 402 9.24 -23.95 -0.46
N HIS A 403 10.21 -24.83 -0.17
CA HIS A 403 9.93 -26.23 0.14
C HIS A 403 9.28 -26.31 1.53
N ILE A 404 8.02 -26.73 1.60
CA ILE A 404 7.26 -26.79 2.85
C ILE A 404 7.16 -28.24 3.33
N TYR A 405 7.39 -28.44 4.63
CA TYR A 405 7.29 -29.73 5.30
C TYR A 405 6.35 -29.65 6.50
N SER A 406 5.50 -30.65 6.64
CA SER A 406 4.76 -30.90 7.88
C SER A 406 5.64 -31.59 8.95
N GLU A 407 5.27 -31.47 10.23
CA GLU A 407 5.81 -32.34 11.27
C GLU A 407 5.38 -33.81 11.08
N VAL A 408 6.27 -34.73 11.45
CA VAL A 408 6.10 -36.19 11.28
C VAL A 408 5.14 -36.75 12.34
N GLU A 409 5.24 -36.29 13.59
CA GLU A 409 4.46 -36.81 14.72
C GLU A 409 3.04 -36.21 14.79
N ASN A 410 2.83 -35.03 14.19
CA ASN A 410 1.52 -34.36 14.15
C ASN A 410 1.30 -33.68 12.79
N SER A 411 1.04 -34.49 11.76
CA SER A 411 0.94 -34.01 10.39
C SER A 411 -0.14 -32.95 10.23
N THR A 412 0.27 -31.72 9.91
CA THR A 412 -0.62 -30.58 9.76
C THR A 412 -0.95 -30.38 8.29
N ALA A 413 -2.23 -30.53 7.95
CA ALA A 413 -2.70 -30.31 6.60
C ALA A 413 -3.09 -28.84 6.38
N LEU A 414 -2.68 -28.27 5.24
CA LEU A 414 -2.85 -26.87 4.89
C LEU A 414 -3.66 -26.72 3.61
N TRP A 415 -4.51 -25.69 3.56
CA TRP A 415 -5.31 -25.36 2.39
C TRP A 415 -4.54 -24.51 1.38
N PHE A 416 -4.58 -24.91 0.12
CA PHE A 416 -4.05 -24.16 -1.02
C PHE A 416 -5.06 -24.10 -2.16
N ALA A 417 -5.00 -23.04 -2.95
CA ALA A 417 -5.69 -23.00 -4.23
C ALA A 417 -5.01 -23.98 -5.20
N LEU A 418 -5.79 -24.69 -6.01
CA LEU A 418 -5.28 -25.73 -6.92
C LEU A 418 -4.17 -25.24 -7.88
N PRO A 419 -4.16 -24.00 -8.41
CA PRO A 419 -3.05 -23.55 -9.26
C PRO A 419 -1.68 -23.55 -8.56
N ASP A 420 -1.61 -23.30 -7.24
CA ASP A 420 -0.34 -23.37 -6.50
C ASP A 420 0.15 -24.81 -6.34
N VAL A 421 -0.77 -25.77 -6.22
CA VAL A 421 -0.45 -27.19 -6.15
C VAL A 421 0.01 -27.72 -7.51
N VAL A 422 -0.63 -27.28 -8.60
CA VAL A 422 -0.14 -27.55 -9.96
C VAL A 422 1.24 -26.92 -10.17
N ALA A 423 1.48 -25.71 -9.67
CA ALA A 423 2.79 -25.06 -9.73
C ALA A 423 3.86 -25.86 -8.97
N SER A 424 3.54 -26.37 -7.77
CA SER A 424 4.43 -27.26 -7.03
C SER A 424 4.75 -28.53 -7.84
N MET A 425 3.74 -29.14 -8.45
CA MET A 425 3.91 -30.37 -9.21
C MET A 425 4.81 -30.18 -10.43
N ILE A 426 4.62 -29.14 -11.24
CA ILE A 426 5.49 -28.93 -12.43
C ILE A 426 6.93 -28.57 -12.05
N LEU A 427 7.15 -28.00 -10.86
CA LEU A 427 8.49 -27.65 -10.38
C LEU A 427 9.18 -28.82 -9.66
N THR A 428 8.43 -29.72 -9.03
CA THR A 428 8.99 -30.85 -8.24
C THR A 428 8.88 -32.20 -8.94
N GLY A 429 8.00 -32.33 -9.94
CA GLY A 429 7.64 -33.59 -10.59
C GLY A 429 6.81 -34.54 -9.72
N ARG A 430 6.26 -34.08 -8.59
CA ARG A 430 5.55 -34.91 -7.61
C ARG A 430 4.13 -34.40 -7.36
N VAL A 431 3.18 -35.32 -7.18
CA VAL A 431 1.81 -35.01 -6.74
C VAL A 431 1.80 -34.97 -5.20
N PRO A 432 1.40 -33.86 -4.56
CA PRO A 432 1.37 -33.76 -3.10
C PRO A 432 0.35 -34.71 -2.45
N LYS A 433 0.54 -35.01 -1.15
CA LYS A 433 -0.41 -35.82 -0.39
C LYS A 433 -1.68 -35.02 -0.06
N ILE A 434 -2.73 -35.21 -0.85
CA ILE A 434 -4.05 -34.58 -0.65
C ILE A 434 -4.84 -35.32 0.42
N VAL A 435 -5.49 -34.57 1.32
CA VAL A 435 -6.35 -35.12 2.39
C VAL A 435 -7.82 -34.71 2.25
N ASP A 436 -8.10 -33.54 1.69
CA ASP A 436 -9.45 -33.02 1.43
C ASP A 436 -9.39 -32.06 0.23
N ALA A 437 -10.50 -31.86 -0.46
CA ALA A 437 -10.61 -30.93 -1.56
C ALA A 437 -12.06 -30.51 -1.84
N PHE A 438 -12.23 -29.25 -2.25
CA PHE A 438 -13.51 -28.73 -2.71
C PHE A 438 -13.38 -27.91 -3.99
N ARG A 439 -14.44 -27.91 -4.80
CA ARG A 439 -14.51 -27.18 -6.07
C ARG A 439 -15.65 -26.17 -6.05
N LEU A 440 -15.41 -25.00 -6.64
CA LEU A 440 -16.47 -24.01 -6.87
C LEU A 440 -17.19 -24.29 -8.18
N LYS A 441 -18.53 -24.24 -8.18
CA LYS A 441 -19.36 -24.32 -9.39
C LYS A 441 -20.29 -23.11 -9.49
N ALA A 442 -20.18 -22.38 -10.60
CA ALA A 442 -21.12 -21.31 -10.95
C ALA A 442 -22.41 -21.91 -11.54
N LYS A 443 -23.58 -21.52 -11.01
CA LYS A 443 -24.89 -22.00 -11.49
C LYS A 443 -25.74 -20.85 -12.04
N GLY A 444 -26.07 -20.94 -13.32
CA GLY A 444 -26.93 -19.98 -14.04
C GLY A 444 -26.37 -18.55 -14.06
N LYS A 445 -27.05 -17.63 -14.75
CA LYS A 445 -26.68 -16.20 -14.78
C LYS A 445 -27.67 -15.37 -13.96
N SER A 446 -27.18 -14.33 -13.30
CA SER A 446 -28.01 -13.37 -12.56
C SER A 446 -28.98 -12.65 -13.51
N LYS A 447 -30.28 -12.63 -13.18
CA LYS A 447 -31.32 -11.96 -14.00
C LYS A 447 -31.16 -10.44 -14.06
N GLY A 448 -30.55 -9.85 -13.03
CA GLY A 448 -30.37 -8.40 -12.87
C GLY A 448 -29.23 -7.78 -13.68
N LEU A 449 -28.47 -8.57 -14.45
CA LEU A 449 -27.35 -8.07 -15.26
C LEU A 449 -27.83 -7.09 -16.32
N LYS A 450 -27.12 -5.97 -16.42
CA LYS A 450 -27.39 -4.84 -17.32
C LYS A 450 -26.15 -4.52 -18.17
N PRO A 451 -26.35 -4.12 -19.44
CA PRO A 451 -25.25 -3.57 -20.23
C PRO A 451 -24.83 -2.21 -19.69
N ILE A 452 -23.60 -1.80 -19.96
CA ILE A 452 -23.03 -0.51 -19.56
C ILE A 452 -22.18 0.08 -20.69
N SER A 453 -21.99 1.41 -20.69
CA SER A 453 -21.06 2.09 -21.60
C SER A 453 -19.90 2.71 -20.82
N LEU A 454 -18.76 2.04 -20.77
CA LEU A 454 -17.57 2.50 -20.05
C LEU A 454 -17.12 3.84 -20.62
N ARG A 455 -17.07 4.85 -19.75
CA ARG A 455 -16.74 6.24 -20.10
C ARG A 455 -17.58 6.77 -21.29
N LYS A 456 -18.83 6.30 -21.43
CA LYS A 456 -19.75 6.59 -22.56
C LYS A 456 -19.22 6.21 -23.94
N ALA A 457 -18.13 5.43 -24.03
CA ALA A 457 -17.47 5.09 -25.28
C ALA A 457 -17.56 3.60 -25.60
N ILE A 458 -17.25 2.73 -24.62
CA ILE A 458 -17.13 1.28 -24.85
C ILE A 458 -18.36 0.56 -24.29
N LYS A 459 -19.17 -0.05 -25.15
CA LYS A 459 -20.34 -0.84 -24.72
C LYS A 459 -19.89 -2.23 -24.24
N VAL A 460 -20.40 -2.66 -23.09
CA VAL A 460 -20.17 -3.98 -22.52
C VAL A 460 -21.52 -4.59 -22.14
N ASP A 461 -21.85 -5.74 -22.71
CA ASP A 461 -22.98 -6.58 -22.27
C ASP A 461 -22.49 -7.71 -21.37
N THR A 462 -22.62 -7.51 -20.06
CA THR A 462 -22.16 -8.47 -19.03
C THR A 462 -22.93 -9.79 -19.03
N ARG A 463 -24.03 -9.91 -19.77
CA ARG A 463 -24.71 -11.20 -19.95
C ARG A 463 -23.92 -12.14 -20.84
N ASN A 464 -23.19 -11.60 -21.82
CA ASN A 464 -22.56 -12.38 -22.89
C ASN A 464 -21.05 -12.14 -23.00
N GLN A 465 -20.53 -11.09 -22.35
CA GLN A 465 -19.14 -10.69 -22.43
C GLN A 465 -18.48 -10.68 -21.04
N ASP A 466 -17.19 -11.00 -21.05
CA ASP A 466 -16.30 -10.83 -19.91
C ASP A 466 -15.78 -9.38 -19.88
N LEU A 467 -15.96 -8.70 -18.74
CA LEU A 467 -15.54 -7.31 -18.58
C LEU A 467 -14.03 -7.14 -18.79
N PHE A 468 -13.22 -8.02 -18.21
CA PHE A 468 -11.76 -7.93 -18.30
C PHE A 468 -11.28 -8.16 -19.72
N LYS A 469 -11.89 -9.12 -20.43
CA LYS A 469 -11.59 -9.35 -21.85
C LYS A 469 -11.83 -8.10 -22.69
N VAL A 470 -13.03 -7.52 -22.59
CA VAL A 470 -13.38 -6.32 -23.36
C VAL A 470 -12.47 -5.15 -23.00
N VAL A 471 -12.25 -4.90 -21.71
CA VAL A 471 -11.42 -3.77 -21.25
C VAL A 471 -9.98 -3.88 -21.76
N ILE A 472 -9.38 -5.07 -21.74
CA ILE A 472 -7.99 -5.25 -22.22
C ILE A 472 -7.90 -5.18 -23.75
N GLU A 473 -8.83 -5.78 -24.47
CA GLU A 473 -8.87 -5.69 -25.94
C GLU A 473 -9.05 -4.25 -26.42
N GLU A 474 -10.00 -3.52 -25.85
CA GLU A 474 -10.29 -2.13 -26.24
C GLU A 474 -9.10 -1.22 -25.95
N ARG A 475 -8.41 -1.39 -24.83
CA ARG A 475 -7.15 -0.67 -24.56
C ARG A 475 -6.11 -0.89 -25.64
N LYS A 476 -6.04 -2.09 -26.22
CA LYS A 476 -5.08 -2.40 -27.27
C LYS A 476 -5.55 -1.95 -28.65
N ARG A 477 -6.85 -2.01 -28.93
CA ARG A 477 -7.44 -1.40 -30.15
C ARG A 477 -7.20 0.10 -30.20
N LEU A 478 -7.18 0.78 -29.04
CA LEU A 478 -6.84 2.20 -28.99
C LEU A 478 -5.49 2.47 -29.62
N ASP A 479 -4.45 1.64 -29.41
CA ASP A 479 -3.11 1.85 -29.97
C ASP A 479 -3.15 2.05 -31.50
N PHE A 480 -4.06 1.37 -32.21
CA PHE A 480 -4.22 1.39 -33.66
C PHE A 480 -5.22 2.43 -34.20
N GLY A 481 -6.16 2.91 -33.38
CA GLY A 481 -7.19 3.87 -33.82
C GLY A 481 -6.66 5.29 -34.02
N THR A 482 -7.07 5.94 -35.13
CA THR A 482 -6.68 7.30 -35.53
C THR A 482 -7.75 8.37 -35.28
N ASP A 483 -8.99 7.98 -35.00
CA ASP A 483 -10.14 8.89 -35.07
C ASP A 483 -10.43 9.68 -33.78
N MET A 484 -9.55 9.58 -32.76
CA MET A 484 -9.73 10.22 -31.46
C MET A 484 -8.54 11.12 -31.11
N PRO A 485 -8.76 12.32 -30.52
CA PRO A 485 -7.68 13.17 -30.01
C PRO A 485 -6.77 12.40 -29.05
N LYS A 486 -5.44 12.66 -29.12
CA LYS A 486 -4.43 11.94 -28.33
C LYS A 486 -4.68 12.00 -26.82
N SER A 487 -5.15 13.14 -26.31
CA SER A 487 -5.48 13.33 -24.90
C SER A 487 -6.67 12.47 -24.47
N GLU A 488 -7.73 12.43 -25.28
CA GLU A 488 -8.92 11.61 -25.01
C GLU A 488 -8.61 10.11 -25.10
N LYS A 489 -7.80 9.69 -26.08
CA LYS A 489 -7.28 8.32 -26.20
C LYS A 489 -6.47 7.92 -24.96
N SER A 490 -5.60 8.80 -24.47
CA SER A 490 -4.81 8.56 -23.26
C SER A 490 -5.69 8.47 -22.01
N ARG A 491 -6.72 9.32 -21.87
CA ARG A 491 -7.66 9.27 -20.73
C ARG A 491 -8.49 7.99 -20.76
N LEU A 492 -8.99 7.58 -21.92
CA LEU A 492 -9.73 6.34 -22.06
C LEU A 492 -8.86 5.11 -21.74
N ASP A 493 -7.63 5.00 -22.27
CA ASP A 493 -6.71 3.90 -21.93
C ASP A 493 -6.45 3.85 -20.41
N LYS A 494 -6.17 4.99 -19.78
CA LYS A 494 -5.97 5.07 -18.32
C LYS A 494 -7.22 4.61 -17.57
N ALA A 495 -8.40 5.13 -17.91
CA ALA A 495 -9.65 4.75 -17.25
C ALA A 495 -9.94 3.24 -17.35
N LEU A 496 -9.70 2.65 -18.52
CA LEU A 496 -9.82 1.22 -18.74
C LEU A 496 -8.77 0.42 -17.93
N LYS A 497 -7.51 0.87 -17.88
CA LYS A 497 -6.45 0.25 -17.07
C LYS A 497 -6.83 0.25 -15.59
N VAL A 498 -7.28 1.41 -15.10
CA VAL A 498 -7.68 1.64 -13.71
C VAL A 498 -8.87 0.75 -13.36
N LEU A 499 -9.88 0.66 -14.23
CA LEU A 499 -11.03 -0.22 -14.03
C LEU A 499 -10.61 -1.69 -13.93
N ALA A 500 -9.84 -2.20 -14.91
CA ALA A 500 -9.39 -3.59 -14.92
C ALA A 500 -8.59 -3.95 -13.65
N ASN A 501 -7.61 -3.13 -13.30
CA ASN A 501 -6.76 -3.40 -12.13
C ASN A 501 -7.56 -3.34 -10.83
N SER A 502 -8.42 -2.31 -10.68
CA SER A 502 -9.16 -2.09 -9.45
C SER A 502 -10.27 -3.10 -9.19
N THR A 503 -10.84 -3.75 -10.22
CA THR A 503 -11.89 -4.77 -10.04
C THR A 503 -11.39 -6.21 -10.22
N SER A 504 -10.12 -6.42 -10.58
CA SER A 504 -9.56 -7.76 -10.83
C SER A 504 -9.56 -8.67 -9.59
N TYR A 505 -8.66 -8.44 -8.64
CA TYR A 505 -8.52 -9.28 -7.44
C TYR A 505 -8.72 -8.51 -6.14
N GLY A 506 -8.25 -7.26 -6.06
CA GLY A 506 -8.10 -6.53 -4.80
C GLY A 506 -9.41 -6.34 -4.02
N ILE A 507 -10.53 -6.14 -4.72
CA ILE A 507 -11.86 -6.01 -4.09
C ILE A 507 -12.37 -7.30 -3.48
N TYR A 508 -11.93 -8.46 -3.99
CA TYR A 508 -12.31 -9.77 -3.47
C TYR A 508 -11.51 -10.17 -2.23
N ALA A 509 -10.37 -9.52 -1.98
CA ALA A 509 -9.54 -9.68 -0.78
C ALA A 509 -9.59 -8.45 0.15
N GLU A 510 -10.53 -7.53 -0.05
CA GLU A 510 -10.63 -6.32 0.75
C GLU A 510 -11.09 -6.65 2.18
N MET A 511 -10.28 -6.27 3.16
CA MET A 511 -10.61 -6.34 4.58
C MET A 511 -10.45 -4.93 5.16
N ASN A 512 -11.41 -4.48 5.95
CA ASN A 512 -11.43 -3.13 6.52
C ASN A 512 -11.24 -3.22 8.03
N ARG A 513 -10.10 -2.75 8.52
CA ARG A 513 -9.85 -2.61 9.96
C ARG A 513 -10.84 -1.63 10.59
N GLN A 514 -11.43 -2.04 11.72
CA GLN A 514 -12.23 -1.19 12.59
C GLN A 514 -11.37 -0.72 13.76
N GLU A 515 -11.25 0.60 13.91
CA GLU A 515 -10.63 1.19 15.11
C GLU A 515 -11.62 1.10 16.27
N SER A 516 -11.19 0.53 17.40
CA SER A 516 -11.96 0.42 18.63
C SER A 516 -11.05 0.64 19.83
N ASP A 517 -11.59 1.31 20.85
CA ASP A 517 -10.90 1.53 22.12
C ASP A 517 -10.92 0.26 22.99
N GLU A 518 -11.95 -0.57 22.83
CA GLU A 518 -12.18 -1.80 23.57
C GLU A 518 -11.97 -3.05 22.70
N LYS A 519 -11.66 -4.17 23.34
CA LYS A 519 -11.63 -5.47 22.67
C LYS A 519 -13.06 -5.95 22.40
N VAL A 520 -13.28 -6.50 21.22
CA VAL A 520 -14.56 -7.06 20.80
C VAL A 520 -14.41 -8.56 20.53
N ASP A 521 -15.48 -9.30 20.83
CA ASP A 521 -15.60 -10.72 20.51
C ASP A 521 -15.85 -10.90 19.00
N VAL A 522 -15.07 -11.77 18.38
CA VAL A 522 -15.20 -12.11 16.96
C VAL A 522 -15.20 -13.62 16.77
N LEU A 523 -16.07 -14.10 15.88
CA LEU A 523 -16.12 -15.49 15.44
C LEU A 523 -15.29 -15.62 14.15
N CYS A 524 -14.27 -16.47 14.18
CA CYS A 524 -13.30 -16.64 13.10
C CYS A 524 -13.44 -18.03 12.47
N HIS A 525 -13.22 -18.10 11.15
CA HIS A 525 -13.14 -19.35 10.39
C HIS A 525 -11.72 -19.48 9.83
N GLY A 526 -11.03 -20.56 10.21
CA GLY A 526 -9.63 -20.81 9.88
C GLY A 526 -9.45 -21.95 8.88
N ILE A 527 -8.45 -22.79 9.12
CA ILE A 527 -8.16 -23.99 8.32
C ILE A 527 -8.97 -25.22 8.76
N ASP A 528 -9.55 -25.17 9.95
CA ASP A 528 -10.33 -26.25 10.55
C ASP A 528 -11.84 -26.10 10.23
N PRO A 529 -12.62 -27.19 10.23
CA PRO A 529 -14.07 -27.13 10.02
C PRO A 529 -14.83 -26.29 11.04
N ASP A 530 -14.42 -26.38 12.31
CA ASP A 530 -15.06 -25.67 13.40
C ASP A 530 -14.51 -24.24 13.52
N PRO A 531 -15.39 -23.22 13.68
CA PRO A 531 -14.95 -21.87 13.96
C PRO A 531 -14.45 -21.72 15.41
N PHE A 532 -13.66 -20.69 15.66
CA PHE A 532 -13.21 -20.32 17.00
C PHE A 532 -13.58 -18.87 17.33
N ALA A 533 -13.81 -18.60 18.62
CA ALA A 533 -14.07 -17.24 19.11
C ALA A 533 -12.80 -16.65 19.73
N CYS A 534 -12.53 -15.37 19.48
CA CYS A 534 -11.44 -14.64 20.13
C CYS A 534 -11.80 -13.16 20.39
N LYS A 535 -11.02 -12.50 21.25
CA LYS A 535 -11.17 -11.08 21.59
C LYS A 535 -10.04 -10.25 21.00
N VAL A 536 -10.36 -9.36 20.06
CA VAL A 536 -9.38 -8.49 19.37
C VAL A 536 -9.75 -7.02 19.54
N LYS A 537 -8.74 -6.14 19.57
CA LYS A 537 -8.96 -4.69 19.69
C LYS A 537 -9.39 -4.04 18.38
N HIS A 538 -8.79 -4.49 17.28
CA HIS A 538 -9.00 -3.90 15.95
C HIS A 538 -9.40 -4.98 14.95
N PRO A 539 -10.67 -5.43 14.96
CA PRO A 539 -11.11 -6.47 14.04
C PRO A 539 -11.17 -5.94 12.61
N GLU A 540 -10.93 -6.83 11.66
CA GLU A 540 -11.20 -6.62 10.24
C GLU A 540 -12.60 -7.08 9.86
N ILE A 541 -13.26 -6.28 9.01
CA ILE A 541 -14.55 -6.62 8.42
C ILE A 541 -14.39 -6.71 6.89
N PRO A 542 -14.92 -7.76 6.23
CA PRO A 542 -14.89 -7.86 4.78
C PRO A 542 -15.41 -6.61 4.07
N GLY A 543 -14.71 -6.18 3.02
CA GLY A 543 -15.19 -5.14 2.11
C GLY A 543 -16.45 -5.58 1.35
N LYS A 544 -17.16 -4.62 0.75
CA LYS A 544 -18.47 -4.86 0.12
C LYS A 544 -18.46 -6.05 -0.86
N TYR A 545 -17.43 -6.17 -1.68
CA TYR A 545 -17.29 -7.24 -2.69
C TYR A 545 -16.32 -8.34 -2.26
N CYS A 546 -15.91 -8.38 -1.00
CA CYS A 546 -14.95 -9.37 -0.50
C CYS A 546 -15.51 -10.79 -0.69
N PHE A 547 -14.73 -11.62 -1.37
CA PHE A 547 -15.00 -13.02 -1.62
C PHE A 547 -13.66 -13.74 -1.82
N PRO A 548 -12.99 -14.15 -0.71
CA PRO A 548 -11.65 -14.72 -0.71
C PRO A 548 -11.39 -15.83 -1.74
N PRO A 549 -12.33 -16.73 -2.07
CA PRO A 549 -12.08 -17.77 -3.07
C PRO A 549 -11.66 -17.22 -4.44
N LEU A 550 -12.28 -16.13 -4.92
CA LEU A 550 -11.85 -15.53 -6.19
C LEU A 550 -10.48 -14.87 -6.06
N ALA A 551 -10.21 -14.16 -4.96
CA ALA A 551 -8.92 -13.53 -4.76
C ALA A 551 -7.76 -14.56 -4.73
N ALA A 552 -7.95 -15.67 -4.03
CA ALA A 552 -6.97 -16.75 -3.93
C ALA A 552 -6.73 -17.43 -5.28
N LEU A 553 -7.79 -17.75 -6.03
CA LEU A 553 -7.67 -18.36 -7.36
C LEU A 553 -6.94 -17.46 -8.36
N ILE A 554 -7.25 -16.16 -8.39
CA ILE A 554 -6.61 -15.21 -9.30
C ILE A 554 -5.11 -15.09 -9.02
N THR A 555 -4.72 -14.88 -7.76
CA THR A 555 -3.31 -14.73 -7.41
C THR A 555 -2.53 -16.04 -7.53
N SER A 556 -3.18 -17.18 -7.27
CA SER A 556 -2.63 -18.52 -7.46
C SER A 556 -2.39 -18.82 -8.95
N GLY A 557 -3.35 -18.53 -9.82
CA GLY A 557 -3.18 -18.70 -11.27
C GLY A 557 -2.08 -17.80 -11.85
N ALA A 558 -1.90 -16.61 -11.29
CA ALA A 558 -0.77 -15.74 -11.63
C ALA A 558 0.59 -16.32 -11.21
N ARG A 559 0.69 -16.88 -9.99
CA ARG A 559 1.90 -17.61 -9.56
C ARG A 559 2.17 -18.82 -10.44
N LEU A 560 1.13 -19.53 -10.89
CA LEU A 560 1.25 -20.63 -11.85
C LEU A 560 1.82 -20.17 -13.20
N MET A 561 1.43 -18.99 -13.72
CA MET A 561 2.05 -18.44 -14.95
C MET A 561 3.56 -18.21 -14.80
N LEU A 562 3.99 -17.62 -13.68
CA LEU A 562 5.42 -17.44 -13.39
C LEU A 562 6.14 -18.78 -13.20
N SER A 563 5.54 -19.75 -12.51
CA SER A 563 6.13 -21.08 -12.33
C SER A 563 6.22 -21.86 -13.65
N LEU A 564 5.26 -21.68 -14.56
CA LEU A 564 5.33 -22.25 -15.91
C LEU A 564 6.46 -21.62 -16.73
N LEU A 565 6.70 -20.31 -16.58
CA LEU A 565 7.85 -19.65 -17.20
C LEU A 565 9.18 -20.14 -16.61
N GLU A 566 9.28 -20.23 -15.29
CA GLU A 566 10.43 -20.81 -14.60
C GLU A 566 10.71 -22.23 -15.06
N HIS A 567 9.68 -23.07 -15.19
CA HIS A 567 9.81 -24.43 -15.69
C HIS A 567 10.38 -24.43 -17.12
N CYS A 568 9.85 -23.60 -18.03
CA CYS A 568 10.35 -23.50 -19.41
C CYS A 568 11.83 -23.10 -19.50
N VAL A 569 12.29 -22.22 -18.60
CA VAL A 569 13.70 -21.81 -18.51
C VAL A 569 14.55 -22.94 -17.90
N SER A 570 14.06 -23.57 -16.84
CA SER A 570 14.78 -24.62 -16.12
C SER A 570 14.93 -25.91 -16.95
N GLU A 571 13.95 -26.26 -17.80
CA GLU A 571 14.04 -27.38 -18.74
C GLU A 571 15.21 -27.25 -19.74
N LYS A 572 15.69 -26.01 -19.98
CA LYS A 572 16.88 -25.75 -20.81
C LYS A 572 18.20 -25.81 -20.03
N GLY A 573 18.13 -26.11 -18.73
CA GLY A 573 19.26 -26.14 -17.79
C GLY A 573 19.74 -24.74 -17.39
N GLU A 574 18.82 -23.78 -17.32
CA GLU A 574 19.14 -22.35 -17.17
C GLU A 574 18.29 -21.67 -16.10
N THR A 575 18.50 -20.37 -15.88
CA THR A 575 17.89 -19.65 -14.75
C THR A 575 17.53 -18.19 -15.07
N TYR A 576 17.03 -17.46 -14.07
CA TYR A 576 16.61 -16.06 -14.10
C TYR A 576 17.32 -15.26 -12.99
N ALA A 577 17.40 -13.95 -13.12
CA ALA A 577 18.02 -13.08 -12.12
C ALA A 577 17.04 -12.65 -11.02
N MET A 578 15.80 -12.36 -11.39
CA MET A 578 14.74 -11.92 -10.47
C MET A 578 13.36 -12.09 -11.09
N GLU A 579 12.35 -12.08 -10.24
CA GLU A 579 10.94 -11.98 -10.61
C GLU A 579 10.20 -10.97 -9.72
N ASP A 580 9.25 -10.25 -10.31
CA ASP A 580 8.39 -9.30 -9.60
C ASP A 580 6.96 -9.36 -10.14
N THR A 581 6.13 -10.18 -9.47
CA THR A 581 4.68 -10.36 -9.69
C THR A 581 4.29 -10.91 -11.06
N ASP A 582 4.45 -10.13 -12.12
CA ASP A 582 4.16 -10.43 -13.54
C ASP A 582 5.41 -10.42 -14.42
N SER A 583 6.56 -10.00 -13.90
CA SER A 583 7.79 -9.87 -14.66
C SER A 583 8.89 -10.85 -14.23
N MET A 584 9.75 -11.22 -15.17
CA MET A 584 10.93 -12.07 -14.94
C MET A 584 12.11 -11.60 -15.81
N ALA A 585 13.27 -11.43 -15.19
CA ALA A 585 14.53 -11.14 -15.88
C ALA A 585 15.29 -12.44 -16.16
N ILE A 586 15.11 -13.02 -17.35
CA ILE A 586 15.70 -14.32 -17.73
C ILE A 586 17.19 -14.13 -18.04
N VAL A 587 18.06 -14.98 -17.51
CA VAL A 587 19.51 -14.90 -17.79
C VAL A 587 19.77 -15.25 -19.25
N ALA A 588 20.18 -14.28 -20.05
CA ALA A 588 20.27 -14.43 -21.50
C ALA A 588 21.25 -13.45 -22.15
N THR A 589 21.88 -13.92 -23.22
CA THR A 589 22.72 -13.12 -24.12
C THR A 589 22.34 -13.35 -25.58
N GLU A 590 22.91 -12.61 -26.52
CA GLU A 590 22.60 -12.79 -27.95
C GLU A 590 22.77 -14.26 -28.40
N ARG A 591 23.83 -14.92 -27.93
CA ARG A 591 24.23 -16.28 -28.38
C ARG A 591 24.16 -17.34 -27.30
N GLY A 592 23.76 -16.98 -26.08
CA GLY A 592 23.86 -17.83 -24.91
C GLY A 592 25.31 -18.01 -24.44
N GLY A 593 25.53 -18.95 -23.51
CA GLY A 593 26.87 -19.33 -23.02
C GLY A 593 26.98 -19.33 -21.50
N LEU A 594 28.20 -19.46 -20.98
CA LEU A 594 28.46 -19.48 -19.54
C LEU A 594 28.78 -18.07 -19.00
N ILE A 595 28.11 -17.72 -17.90
CA ILE A 595 28.27 -16.47 -17.17
C ILE A 595 28.80 -16.79 -15.76
N PRO A 596 29.95 -16.23 -15.33
CA PRO A 596 30.43 -16.38 -13.96
C PRO A 596 29.38 -15.94 -12.95
N CYS A 597 29.09 -16.80 -11.98
CA CYS A 597 28.12 -16.54 -10.92
C CYS A 597 28.41 -17.47 -9.74
N PRO A 598 28.76 -16.93 -8.55
CA PRO A 598 28.87 -17.72 -7.33
C PRO A 598 27.60 -18.54 -7.09
N GLY A 599 27.76 -19.77 -6.58
CA GLY A 599 26.65 -20.71 -6.38
C GLY A 599 26.11 -21.38 -7.65
N GLY A 600 26.60 -21.01 -8.84
CA GLY A 600 26.25 -21.67 -10.10
C GLY A 600 26.77 -23.11 -10.18
N SER A 601 26.01 -23.99 -10.84
CA SER A 601 26.30 -25.41 -10.99
C SER A 601 27.29 -25.75 -12.11
N HIS A 602 27.65 -24.78 -12.96
CA HIS A 602 28.62 -24.96 -14.04
C HIS A 602 29.98 -24.34 -13.68
N LEU A 603 31.00 -24.62 -14.49
CA LEU A 603 32.32 -24.01 -14.36
C LEU A 603 32.71 -23.26 -15.64
N LYS A 604 33.19 -22.04 -15.48
CA LYS A 604 33.84 -21.25 -16.53
C LYS A 604 35.19 -20.82 -16.02
N ASP A 605 36.26 -21.23 -16.69
CA ASP A 605 37.65 -20.92 -16.29
C ASP A 605 37.94 -21.29 -14.82
N GLY A 606 37.38 -22.42 -14.37
CA GLY A 606 37.52 -22.92 -12.99
C GLY A 606 36.68 -22.21 -11.93
N GLN A 607 35.87 -21.22 -12.32
CA GLN A 607 34.98 -20.48 -11.42
C GLN A 607 33.51 -20.93 -11.57
N PRO A 608 32.71 -20.93 -10.49
CA PRO A 608 31.27 -21.19 -10.57
C PRO A 608 30.58 -20.29 -11.59
N ALA A 609 29.71 -20.88 -12.39
CA ALA A 609 29.03 -20.24 -13.50
C ALA A 609 27.61 -20.76 -13.65
N ILE A 610 26.78 -19.96 -14.31
CA ILE A 610 25.44 -20.32 -14.76
C ILE A 610 25.39 -20.28 -16.28
N LYS A 611 24.44 -21.01 -16.86
CA LYS A 611 24.19 -21.00 -18.30
C LYS A 611 23.15 -19.93 -18.64
N ALA A 612 23.40 -19.20 -19.72
CA ALA A 612 22.54 -18.16 -20.26
C ALA A 612 21.93 -18.60 -21.59
N LEU A 613 20.66 -18.24 -21.79
CA LEU A 613 19.87 -18.55 -22.97
C LEU A 613 20.34 -17.64 -24.11
N SER A 614 20.21 -18.10 -25.35
CA SER A 614 20.24 -17.18 -26.50
C SER A 614 18.95 -16.35 -26.55
N TRP A 615 19.00 -15.14 -27.09
CA TRP A 615 17.80 -14.33 -27.32
C TRP A 615 16.75 -15.06 -28.16
N LYS A 616 17.20 -15.90 -29.11
CA LYS A 616 16.32 -16.74 -29.94
C LYS A 616 15.60 -17.82 -29.11
N GLU A 617 16.23 -18.36 -28.08
CA GLU A 617 15.57 -19.31 -27.17
C GLU A 617 14.57 -18.61 -26.27
N VAL A 618 14.88 -17.42 -25.77
CA VAL A 618 13.91 -16.61 -25.01
C VAL A 618 12.69 -16.26 -25.86
N ASP A 619 12.88 -15.87 -27.12
CA ASP A 619 11.79 -15.62 -28.06
C ASP A 619 10.89 -16.85 -28.27
N LYS A 620 11.49 -18.05 -28.40
CA LYS A 620 10.73 -19.31 -28.50
C LYS A 620 9.93 -19.59 -27.23
N ILE A 621 10.51 -19.36 -26.04
CA ILE A 621 9.80 -19.52 -24.76
C ILE A 621 8.64 -18.54 -24.70
N ALA A 622 8.89 -17.26 -24.96
CA ALA A 622 7.86 -16.23 -25.00
C ALA A 622 6.73 -16.60 -25.96
N LYS A 623 7.05 -17.10 -27.16
CA LYS A 623 6.07 -17.51 -28.16
C LYS A 623 5.19 -18.68 -27.72
N ARG A 624 5.66 -19.60 -26.86
CA ARG A 624 4.79 -20.68 -26.33
C ARG A 624 3.57 -20.13 -25.59
N PHE A 625 3.72 -19.00 -24.89
CA PHE A 625 2.63 -18.34 -24.17
C PHE A 625 1.59 -17.68 -25.09
N GLU A 626 1.80 -17.63 -26.40
CA GLU A 626 0.77 -17.27 -27.38
C GLU A 626 -0.44 -18.21 -27.33
N ALA A 627 -0.23 -19.47 -26.95
CA ALA A 627 -1.30 -20.45 -26.74
C ALA A 627 -2.24 -20.05 -25.59
N LEU A 628 -1.75 -19.26 -24.64
CA LEU A 628 -2.52 -18.79 -23.48
C LEU A 628 -3.08 -17.37 -23.63
N ASN A 629 -3.07 -16.83 -24.84
CA ASN A 629 -3.70 -15.54 -25.15
C ASN A 629 -5.22 -15.73 -25.36
N PRO A 630 -6.08 -15.24 -24.43
CA PRO A 630 -7.54 -15.40 -24.52
C PRO A 630 -8.23 -14.27 -25.31
N TYR A 631 -7.48 -13.32 -25.85
CA TYR A 631 -7.99 -12.10 -26.46
C TYR A 631 -8.21 -12.26 -27.97
N ASP A 632 -8.97 -11.33 -28.54
CA ASP A 632 -9.05 -11.14 -30.00
C ASP A 632 -7.65 -10.95 -30.61
N ARG A 633 -7.32 -11.81 -31.57
CA ARG A 633 -6.01 -11.82 -32.26
C ARG A 633 -5.77 -10.60 -33.14
N HIS A 634 -6.81 -9.86 -33.51
CA HIS A 634 -6.64 -8.57 -34.17
C HIS A 634 -6.22 -7.48 -33.17
N ALA A 635 -6.72 -7.53 -31.93
CA ALA A 635 -6.34 -6.58 -30.89
C ALA A 635 -4.98 -6.92 -30.26
N ILE A 636 -4.73 -8.20 -30.01
CA ILE A 636 -3.53 -8.72 -29.36
C ILE A 636 -3.07 -9.97 -30.14
N PRO A 637 -2.24 -9.80 -31.19
CA PRO A 637 -1.89 -10.89 -32.08
C PRO A 637 -0.97 -11.94 -31.46
N GLY A 638 -0.03 -11.52 -30.60
CA GLY A 638 1.07 -12.36 -30.14
C GLY A 638 0.90 -12.95 -28.74
N SER A 639 2.04 -13.23 -28.13
CA SER A 639 2.13 -13.80 -26.78
C SER A 639 1.63 -12.85 -25.69
N VAL A 640 1.04 -13.42 -24.63
CA VAL A 640 0.79 -12.70 -23.37
C VAL A 640 2.07 -12.48 -22.57
N LEU A 641 3.13 -13.26 -22.79
CA LEU A 641 4.46 -12.99 -22.24
C LEU A 641 5.25 -12.13 -23.22
N LYS A 642 5.53 -10.88 -22.85
CA LYS A 642 6.19 -9.91 -23.70
C LYS A 642 7.67 -9.83 -23.37
N ILE A 643 8.50 -9.73 -24.40
CA ILE A 643 9.84 -9.16 -24.26
C ILE A 643 9.66 -7.64 -24.23
N GLU A 644 9.98 -7.03 -23.09
CA GLU A 644 9.68 -5.62 -22.84
C GLU A 644 10.50 -4.70 -23.75
N GLY A 645 9.96 -3.49 -23.98
CA GLY A 645 10.59 -2.46 -24.82
C GLY A 645 11.99 -2.07 -24.36
N ASP A 646 12.29 -2.26 -23.06
CA ASP A 646 13.60 -2.02 -22.46
C ASP A 646 14.72 -2.79 -23.17
N ASN A 647 14.42 -3.98 -23.69
CA ASN A 647 15.37 -4.84 -24.40
C ASN A 647 15.73 -4.31 -25.79
N PHE A 648 15.12 -3.22 -26.24
CA PHE A 648 15.34 -2.67 -27.58
C PHE A 648 15.80 -1.22 -27.49
N ASP A 649 16.70 -0.83 -28.39
CA ASP A 649 17.08 0.57 -28.52
C ASP A 649 15.87 1.39 -29.04
N PRO A 650 15.45 2.47 -28.35
CA PRO A 650 14.24 3.22 -28.73
C PRO A 650 14.30 3.83 -30.14
N LYS A 651 15.50 4.09 -30.67
CA LYS A 651 15.70 4.73 -31.98
C LYS A 651 15.77 3.69 -33.10
N THR A 652 16.60 2.67 -32.93
CA THR A 652 16.90 1.67 -33.98
C THR A 652 15.98 0.46 -33.92
N ARG A 653 15.27 0.26 -32.78
CA ARG A 653 14.44 -0.92 -32.48
C ARG A 653 15.20 -2.25 -32.53
N LYS A 654 16.53 -2.22 -32.60
CA LYS A 654 17.37 -3.42 -32.49
C LYS A 654 17.44 -3.85 -31.04
N GLN A 655 17.43 -5.16 -30.82
CA GLN A 655 17.61 -5.71 -29.48
C GLN A 655 19.00 -5.35 -28.95
N ARG A 656 19.07 -4.93 -27.68
CA ARG A 656 20.27 -4.51 -26.96
C ARG A 656 20.44 -5.37 -25.72
N GLN A 657 21.69 -5.57 -25.29
CA GLN A 657 21.98 -6.35 -24.09
C GLN A 657 21.62 -5.56 -22.83
N LEU A 658 20.61 -6.04 -22.10
CA LEU A 658 20.30 -5.57 -20.76
C LEU A 658 21.11 -6.34 -19.71
N TYR A 659 21.34 -5.68 -18.58
CA TYR A 659 21.87 -6.27 -17.36
C TYR A 659 20.92 -6.00 -16.19
N CYS A 660 20.83 -6.95 -15.27
CA CYS A 660 20.09 -6.83 -14.03
C CYS A 660 21.06 -6.89 -12.84
N TYR A 661 20.86 -6.00 -11.88
CA TYR A 661 21.49 -6.08 -10.56
C TYR A 661 20.40 -6.07 -9.49
N ALA A 662 20.26 -7.18 -8.76
CA ALA A 662 19.22 -7.39 -7.76
C ALA A 662 19.82 -7.60 -6.36
N ILE A 663 19.21 -7.00 -5.34
CA ILE A 663 19.62 -7.12 -3.94
C ILE A 663 18.65 -8.04 -3.18
N SER A 664 17.35 -7.81 -3.37
CA SER A 664 16.25 -8.58 -2.79
C SER A 664 14.95 -8.28 -3.55
N ALA A 665 13.84 -8.90 -3.15
CA ALA A 665 12.51 -8.64 -3.67
C ALA A 665 12.23 -7.13 -3.70
N LYS A 666 11.78 -6.65 -4.86
CA LYS A 666 11.52 -5.23 -5.15
C LYS A 666 12.72 -4.29 -5.00
N ARG A 667 13.96 -4.78 -4.91
CA ARG A 667 15.19 -3.97 -4.86
C ARG A 667 16.13 -4.41 -5.97
N TYR A 668 15.94 -3.86 -7.16
CA TYR A 668 16.76 -4.15 -8.33
C TYR A 668 16.83 -2.94 -9.28
N ALA A 669 17.79 -2.98 -10.19
CA ALA A 669 17.92 -2.05 -11.30
C ALA A 669 18.26 -2.79 -12.61
N LEU A 670 17.68 -2.31 -13.71
CA LEU A 670 18.04 -2.69 -15.07
C LEU A 670 18.93 -1.61 -15.69
N PHE A 671 19.99 -2.02 -16.35
CA PHE A 671 20.99 -1.10 -16.89
C PHE A 671 21.67 -1.65 -18.15
N LEU A 672 22.33 -0.76 -18.89
CA LEU A 672 23.16 -1.06 -20.05
C LEU A 672 24.64 -0.96 -19.69
N LYS A 673 25.52 -1.53 -20.52
CA LYS A 673 26.95 -1.25 -20.46
C LYS A 673 27.38 -0.50 -21.71
N ASP A 674 28.15 0.57 -21.54
CA ASP A 674 28.79 1.27 -22.66
C ASP A 674 29.93 0.43 -23.27
N LYS A 675 30.55 0.96 -24.33
CA LYS A 675 31.68 0.31 -25.02
C LYS A 675 32.93 0.10 -24.13
N HIS A 676 33.02 0.79 -23.00
CA HIS A 676 34.11 0.69 -22.02
C HIS A 676 33.72 -0.17 -20.81
N GLY A 677 32.51 -0.72 -20.78
CA GLY A 677 31.99 -1.53 -19.68
C GLY A 677 31.40 -0.72 -18.52
N ASN A 678 31.27 0.61 -18.64
CA ASN A 678 30.62 1.43 -17.63
C ASN A 678 29.09 1.23 -17.64
N PRO A 679 28.45 1.21 -16.47
CA PRO A 679 27.00 1.08 -16.39
C PRO A 679 26.27 2.37 -16.78
N GLU A 680 25.21 2.23 -17.56
CA GLU A 680 24.24 3.28 -17.88
C GLU A 680 22.84 2.85 -17.45
N LEU A 681 22.27 3.51 -16.44
CA LEU A 681 20.90 3.22 -16.01
C LEU A 681 19.87 3.56 -17.11
N LEU A 682 18.79 2.78 -17.17
CA LEU A 682 17.65 3.04 -18.04
C LEU A 682 16.82 4.19 -17.47
N ARG A 683 16.88 5.34 -18.14
CA ARG A 683 16.32 6.63 -17.72
C ARG A 683 15.25 7.11 -18.68
N LYS A 684 14.08 7.46 -18.14
CA LYS A 684 12.94 7.99 -18.87
C LYS A 684 13.32 9.25 -19.64
N GLY A 685 13.01 9.27 -20.93
CA GLY A 685 13.24 10.42 -21.81
C GLY A 685 14.72 10.63 -22.18
N VAL A 686 15.63 9.77 -21.73
CA VAL A 686 17.06 9.82 -22.08
C VAL A 686 17.41 8.65 -23.00
N ASN A 687 17.34 7.42 -22.48
CA ASN A 687 17.69 6.19 -23.21
C ASN A 687 16.62 5.08 -23.05
N ASN A 688 15.50 5.39 -22.39
CA ASN A 688 14.40 4.47 -22.15
C ASN A 688 13.05 5.19 -21.99
N ASP A 689 11.94 4.44 -22.04
CA ASP A 689 10.58 4.97 -21.87
C ASP A 689 10.20 5.19 -20.39
N GLU A 690 10.80 4.41 -19.49
CA GLU A 690 10.61 4.48 -18.04
C GLU A 690 11.94 4.36 -17.29
N ASP A 691 11.98 4.87 -16.06
CA ASP A 691 13.08 4.64 -15.13
C ASP A 691 13.01 3.19 -14.63
N ARG A 692 14.11 2.43 -14.75
CA ARG A 692 14.15 1.00 -14.32
C ARG A 692 15.10 0.78 -13.14
N TRP A 693 14.87 1.50 -12.06
CA TRP A 693 15.47 1.24 -10.75
C TRP A 693 14.42 1.36 -9.66
N SER A 694 14.59 0.59 -8.58
CA SER A 694 13.62 0.60 -7.49
C SER A 694 13.81 1.77 -6.52
N GLU A 695 12.71 2.43 -6.17
CA GLU A 695 12.65 3.39 -5.04
C GLU A 695 12.13 2.74 -3.74
N HIS A 696 11.75 1.46 -3.81
CA HIS A 696 11.15 0.74 -2.69
C HIS A 696 12.12 0.66 -1.52
N GLY A 697 11.72 1.18 -0.36
CA GLY A 697 12.55 1.26 0.85
C GLY A 697 13.36 2.55 1.00
N LEU A 698 13.34 3.46 0.02
CA LEU A 698 13.99 4.79 0.10
C LEU A 698 12.99 5.96 0.01
N GLY A 699 11.76 5.69 -0.44
CA GLY A 699 10.74 6.74 -0.67
C GLY A 699 10.33 7.54 0.56
N HIS A 700 10.51 7.02 1.78
CA HIS A 700 10.18 7.72 3.03
C HIS A 700 11.18 8.83 3.38
N LEU A 701 12.40 8.78 2.83
CA LEU A 701 13.41 9.81 3.05
C LEU A 701 13.10 11.07 2.25
N LEU A 702 13.42 12.23 2.85
CA LEU A 702 13.44 13.50 2.13
C LEU A 702 14.51 13.48 1.03
N ASN A 703 14.33 14.34 0.02
CA ASN A 703 15.41 14.60 -0.91
C ASN A 703 16.55 15.31 -0.15
N PRO A 704 17.76 14.72 -0.11
CA PRO A 704 18.86 15.27 0.69
C PRO A 704 19.43 16.58 0.13
N THR A 705 19.25 16.84 -1.17
CA THR A 705 19.78 18.02 -1.85
C THR A 705 18.81 19.20 -1.85
N ASP A 706 17.52 18.90 -1.96
CA ASP A 706 16.45 19.88 -1.91
C ASP A 706 15.19 19.24 -1.30
N PRO A 707 14.95 19.41 0.02
CA PRO A 707 13.81 18.78 0.70
C PRO A 707 12.42 19.19 0.18
N GLU A 708 12.32 20.32 -0.53
CA GLU A 708 11.07 20.80 -1.12
C GLU A 708 10.82 20.22 -2.52
N SER A 709 11.85 19.63 -3.14
CA SER A 709 11.74 19.00 -4.45
C SER A 709 11.24 17.56 -4.37
N ASP A 710 10.20 17.27 -5.14
CA ASP A 710 9.71 15.90 -5.37
C ASP A 710 10.63 15.10 -6.31
N ASP A 711 11.73 15.67 -6.84
CA ASP A 711 12.69 14.98 -7.69
C ASP A 711 13.40 13.83 -6.94
N ARG A 712 13.31 12.62 -7.48
CA ARG A 712 13.93 11.40 -6.94
C ARG A 712 15.19 10.96 -7.68
N LYS A 713 15.74 11.78 -8.59
CA LYS A 713 16.97 11.45 -9.34
C LYS A 713 18.17 11.06 -8.47
N TRP A 714 18.24 11.53 -7.23
CA TRP A 714 19.27 11.12 -6.28
C TRP A 714 19.27 9.59 -6.04
N VAL A 715 18.11 8.93 -6.11
CA VAL A 715 17.98 7.46 -6.01
C VAL A 715 18.66 6.76 -7.19
N GLY A 716 18.53 7.32 -8.40
CA GLY A 716 19.24 6.82 -9.57
C GLY A 716 20.77 6.92 -9.42
N GLN A 717 21.27 8.01 -8.83
CA GLN A 717 22.70 8.18 -8.56
C GLN A 717 23.22 7.14 -7.54
N VAL A 718 22.42 6.82 -6.52
CA VAL A 718 22.71 5.76 -5.55
C VAL A 718 22.79 4.38 -6.22
N TRP A 719 21.80 4.03 -7.06
CA TRP A 719 21.83 2.76 -7.80
C TRP A 719 23.03 2.66 -8.74
N LEU A 720 23.38 3.77 -9.40
CA LEU A 720 24.55 3.82 -10.26
C LEU A 720 25.83 3.49 -9.47
N ASN A 721 25.99 4.03 -8.26
CA ASN A 721 27.12 3.70 -7.39
C ASN A 721 27.12 2.23 -6.95
N MET A 722 25.97 1.67 -6.58
CA MET A 722 25.86 0.25 -6.20
C MET A 722 26.27 -0.66 -7.38
N VAL A 723 25.81 -0.36 -8.59
CA VAL A 723 26.17 -1.12 -9.80
C VAL A 723 27.65 -0.94 -10.15
N ARG A 724 28.20 0.27 -10.03
CA ARG A 724 29.63 0.54 -10.24
C ARG A 724 30.50 -0.28 -9.29
N ASN A 725 30.17 -0.27 -8.00
CA ASN A 725 30.87 -1.08 -6.98
C ASN A 725 30.82 -2.58 -7.34
N ALA A 726 29.66 -3.09 -7.73
CA ALA A 726 29.50 -4.49 -8.14
C ALA A 726 30.27 -4.86 -9.43
N LEU A 727 30.60 -3.87 -10.25
CA LEU A 727 31.45 -4.02 -11.45
C LEU A 727 32.94 -3.74 -11.17
N GLY A 728 33.34 -3.45 -9.93
CA GLY A 728 34.71 -3.09 -9.57
C GLY A 728 35.14 -1.70 -10.03
N LEU A 729 34.18 -0.81 -10.33
CA LEU A 729 34.41 0.57 -10.74
C LEU A 729 34.29 1.51 -9.52
N PRO A 730 35.03 2.63 -9.47
CA PRO A 730 34.96 3.57 -8.36
C PRO A 730 33.59 4.24 -8.29
N ALA A 731 32.96 4.25 -7.11
CA ALA A 731 31.75 5.03 -6.84
C ALA A 731 32.02 6.55 -6.97
N MET A 732 30.97 7.30 -7.29
CA MET A 732 31.03 8.77 -7.35
C MET A 732 30.46 9.36 -6.06
N ALA A 733 31.12 10.37 -5.49
CA ALA A 733 30.60 11.08 -4.32
C ALA A 733 29.26 11.74 -4.66
N VAL A 734 28.28 11.60 -3.77
CA VAL A 734 26.94 12.16 -3.94
C VAL A 734 26.74 13.48 -3.18
N GLY A 735 27.63 13.78 -2.22
CA GLY A 735 27.73 15.07 -1.52
C GLY A 735 26.77 15.26 -0.35
N PHE A 736 26.02 14.22 0.03
CA PHE A 736 25.04 14.26 1.12
C PHE A 736 25.16 13.07 2.10
N GLU A 737 26.21 12.27 1.95
CA GLU A 737 26.45 11.03 2.69
C GLU A 737 26.37 11.25 4.20
N ASP A 738 27.00 12.31 4.71
CA ASP A 738 27.12 12.65 6.13
C ASP A 738 25.88 13.35 6.71
N LEU A 739 24.92 13.75 5.87
CA LEU A 739 23.70 14.38 6.36
C LEU A 739 22.87 13.38 7.16
N PRO A 740 22.19 13.81 8.24
CA PRO A 740 21.20 12.97 8.90
C PRO A 740 20.17 12.45 7.88
N ALA A 741 19.90 11.16 7.90
CA ALA A 741 18.81 10.58 7.12
C ALA A 741 17.48 10.95 7.78
N VAL A 742 16.72 11.82 7.13
CA VAL A 742 15.49 12.39 7.68
C VAL A 742 14.29 11.96 6.85
N GLY A 743 13.30 11.37 7.51
CA GLY A 743 11.98 11.13 6.94
C GLY A 743 11.04 12.31 7.15
N ARG A 744 10.03 12.46 6.28
CA ARG A 744 8.93 13.43 6.48
C ARG A 744 7.64 12.70 6.83
N LEU A 745 7.06 13.06 7.96
CA LEU A 745 5.82 12.47 8.48
C LEU A 745 4.70 13.51 8.47
N THR A 746 3.50 13.09 8.04
CA THR A 746 2.30 13.92 8.21
C THR A 746 1.69 13.66 9.59
N ILE A 747 1.27 14.69 10.31
CA ILE A 747 0.51 14.58 11.56
C ILE A 747 -0.93 14.13 11.24
N SER A 748 -1.08 12.86 10.91
CA SER A 748 -2.29 12.28 10.31
C SER A 748 -3.33 11.81 11.32
N SER A 749 -2.96 11.64 12.59
CA SER A 749 -3.84 11.16 13.66
C SER A 749 -3.54 11.79 15.03
N PRO A 750 -4.49 11.77 15.98
CA PRO A 750 -4.25 12.19 17.35
C PRO A 750 -3.13 11.43 18.06
N ALA A 751 -2.83 10.20 17.64
CA ALA A 751 -1.71 9.42 18.19
C ALA A 751 -0.36 10.03 17.81
N VAL A 752 -0.23 10.55 16.59
CA VAL A 752 1.00 11.18 16.08
C VAL A 752 1.23 12.57 16.67
N ILE A 753 0.17 13.34 16.96
CA ILE A 753 0.31 14.68 17.56
C ILE A 753 0.52 14.64 19.07
N ARG A 754 0.04 13.60 19.77
CA ARG A 754 0.07 13.51 21.24
C ARG A 754 1.46 13.69 21.84
N PRO A 755 2.56 13.16 21.26
CA PRO A 755 3.90 13.40 21.79
C PRO A 755 4.31 14.87 21.76
N LEU A 756 3.78 15.65 20.81
CA LEU A 756 4.02 17.09 20.69
C LEU A 756 3.20 17.91 21.69
N ALA A 757 2.36 17.29 22.52
CA ALA A 757 1.52 18.03 23.48
C ALA A 757 2.36 18.93 24.41
N LYS A 758 3.57 18.47 24.80
CA LYS A 758 4.53 19.28 25.57
C LYS A 758 5.02 20.52 24.80
N LEU A 759 5.25 20.40 23.49
CA LEU A 759 5.65 21.54 22.64
C LEU A 759 4.53 22.56 22.47
N ASN A 760 3.27 22.10 22.58
CA ASN A 760 2.08 22.93 22.44
C ASN A 760 1.53 23.43 23.80
N GLU A 761 2.12 23.02 24.92
CA GLU A 761 1.61 23.33 26.26
C GLU A 761 1.73 24.83 26.58
N GLY A 762 0.64 25.45 27.03
CA GLY A 762 0.60 26.89 27.33
C GLY A 762 0.61 27.81 26.10
N ILE A 763 0.71 27.26 24.89
CA ILE A 763 0.71 28.03 23.64
C ILE A 763 -0.72 28.18 23.11
N PRO A 764 -1.17 29.37 22.66
CA PRO A 764 -2.45 29.53 21.98
C PRO A 764 -2.58 28.63 20.77
N TYR A 765 -3.78 28.08 20.50
CA TYR A 765 -3.97 27.12 19.39
C TYR A 765 -3.52 27.65 18.02
N SER A 766 -3.60 28.97 17.77
CA SER A 766 -3.13 29.56 16.52
C SER A 766 -1.62 29.40 16.30
N GLU A 767 -0.83 29.31 17.37
CA GLU A 767 0.63 29.18 17.39
C GLU A 767 1.11 27.74 17.62
N GLN A 768 0.21 26.79 17.86
CA GLN A 768 0.57 25.38 18.04
C GLN A 768 0.93 24.71 16.72
N VAL A 769 1.74 23.64 16.79
CA VAL A 769 1.87 22.67 15.69
C VAL A 769 0.52 21.94 15.55
N LYS A 770 -0.12 22.10 14.40
CA LYS A 770 -1.50 21.63 14.15
C LYS A 770 -1.53 20.29 13.40
N PRO A 771 -2.68 19.56 13.45
CA PRO A 771 -2.91 18.41 12.58
C PRO A 771 -2.60 18.68 11.10
N PHE A 772 -2.24 17.62 10.37
CA PHE A 772 -1.86 17.64 8.95
C PHE A 772 -0.66 18.54 8.60
N ASN A 773 0.08 19.05 9.60
CA ASN A 773 1.42 19.58 9.41
C ASN A 773 2.45 18.45 9.20
N PHE A 774 3.69 18.79 8.89
CA PHE A 774 4.80 17.86 8.75
C PHE A 774 5.69 17.81 9.99
N LEU A 775 6.31 16.66 10.21
CA LEU A 775 7.37 16.44 11.19
C LEU A 775 8.58 15.82 10.50
N LEU A 776 9.75 16.11 11.02
CA LEU A 776 10.98 15.40 10.70
C LEU A 776 11.08 14.15 11.58
N SER A 777 11.41 13.02 10.97
CA SER A 777 11.64 11.72 11.60
C SER A 777 13.14 11.41 11.57
N PHE A 778 13.75 11.13 12.74
CA PHE A 778 15.16 10.79 12.84
C PHE A 778 15.33 9.35 13.32
N HIS A 779 16.02 8.54 12.53
CA HIS A 779 16.35 7.16 12.90
C HIS A 779 17.66 7.11 13.69
N VAL A 780 17.68 6.36 14.79
CA VAL A 780 18.86 6.23 15.66
C VAL A 780 19.73 5.06 15.21
N LYS A 781 21.06 5.20 15.27
CA LYS A 781 22.00 4.10 14.99
C LYS A 781 21.90 3.01 16.08
N PRO A 782 22.22 1.74 15.78
CA PRO A 782 22.47 0.74 16.81
C PRO A 782 23.48 1.28 17.85
N PHE A 783 23.18 1.13 19.15
CA PHE A 783 23.94 1.71 20.28
C PHE A 783 24.02 3.25 20.30
N GLY A 784 23.31 3.93 19.40
CA GLY A 784 23.19 5.38 19.35
C GLY A 784 22.14 5.95 20.31
N HIS A 785 21.39 5.09 20.98
CA HIS A 785 20.35 5.49 21.94
C HIS A 785 20.97 6.18 23.16
N PRO A 786 20.33 7.23 23.70
CA PRO A 786 20.75 7.83 24.95
C PRO A 786 20.74 6.83 26.11
N LYS A 787 21.65 7.01 27.08
CA LYS A 787 21.75 6.11 28.24
C LYS A 787 20.43 6.05 29.02
N GLY A 788 19.87 4.86 29.16
CA GLY A 788 18.61 4.61 29.89
C GLY A 788 17.34 4.74 29.04
N ALA A 789 17.46 5.05 27.74
CA ALA A 789 16.35 4.92 26.80
C ALA A 789 16.07 3.45 26.49
N ASP A 790 14.79 3.10 26.34
CA ASP A 790 14.35 1.80 25.84
C ASP A 790 14.37 1.81 24.31
N PRO A 791 15.28 1.07 23.63
CA PRO A 791 15.34 1.07 22.17
C PRO A 791 14.06 0.60 21.48
N GLU A 792 13.22 -0.20 22.16
CA GLU A 792 11.94 -0.67 21.63
C GLU A 792 10.81 0.37 21.77
N GLN A 793 11.08 1.46 22.51
CA GLN A 793 10.16 2.58 22.73
C GLN A 793 10.92 3.91 22.70
N PHE A 794 11.70 4.12 21.64
CA PHE A 794 12.43 5.37 21.44
C PHE A 794 12.37 5.80 19.97
N HIS A 795 11.87 7.00 19.71
CA HIS A 795 11.90 7.56 18.35
C HIS A 795 11.93 9.08 18.36
N LEU A 796 12.82 9.67 17.60
CA LEU A 796 13.02 11.11 17.60
C LEU A 796 12.22 11.80 16.49
N ILE A 797 11.39 12.76 16.90
CA ILE A 797 10.63 13.63 16.00
C ILE A 797 10.95 15.09 16.28
N ALA A 798 10.93 15.92 15.24
CA ALA A 798 11.02 17.37 15.37
C ALA A 798 10.01 18.09 14.47
N SER A 799 9.74 19.34 14.82
CA SER A 799 9.11 20.31 13.94
C SER A 799 9.76 20.35 12.56
N TYR A 800 8.95 20.49 11.50
CA TYR A 800 9.44 20.57 10.13
C TYR A 800 10.43 21.73 9.93
N ASN A 801 11.54 21.44 9.25
CA ASN A 801 12.52 22.44 8.83
C ASN A 801 13.07 22.02 7.45
N ASN A 802 12.95 22.90 6.47
CA ASN A 802 13.33 22.64 5.08
C ASN A 802 14.81 22.89 4.77
N LYS A 803 15.63 23.25 5.77
CA LYS A 803 17.07 23.51 5.61
C LYS A 803 17.90 22.35 6.20
N PRO A 804 18.46 21.44 5.38
CA PRO A 804 19.25 20.31 5.87
C PRO A 804 20.41 20.72 6.78
N SER A 805 21.04 21.86 6.51
CA SER A 805 22.13 22.43 7.31
C SER A 805 21.74 22.83 8.75
N GLN A 806 20.45 22.89 9.05
CA GLN A 806 19.93 23.20 10.39
C GLN A 806 19.48 21.96 11.15
N TRP A 807 19.34 20.80 10.52
CA TRP A 807 18.77 19.60 11.17
C TRP A 807 19.54 19.17 12.43
N LEU A 808 20.88 19.20 12.38
CA LEU A 808 21.72 18.88 13.54
C LEU A 808 21.64 19.91 14.68
N LYS A 809 21.08 21.10 14.42
CA LYS A 809 20.88 22.15 15.43
C LYS A 809 19.52 22.04 16.11
N LEU A 810 18.65 21.14 15.66
CA LEU A 810 17.35 20.90 16.27
C LEU A 810 17.50 20.13 17.58
N GLU A 811 16.52 20.31 18.46
CA GLU A 811 16.35 19.50 19.68
C GLU A 811 15.10 18.63 19.52
N PRO A 812 15.18 17.49 18.81
CA PRO A 812 14.05 16.58 18.66
C PRO A 812 13.57 16.03 20.01
N ILE A 813 12.30 15.67 20.06
CA ILE A 813 11.68 15.00 21.20
C ILE A 813 11.54 13.51 20.92
N ASP A 814 11.69 12.69 21.96
CA ASP A 814 11.29 11.29 21.91
C ASP A 814 9.76 11.18 21.92
N GLN A 815 9.19 10.48 20.95
CA GLN A 815 7.74 10.37 20.79
C GLN A 815 7.06 9.63 21.96
N TYR A 816 7.78 8.77 22.69
CA TYR A 816 7.20 7.97 23.77
C TYR A 816 7.25 8.70 25.11
N THR A 817 8.40 9.25 25.48
CA THR A 817 8.60 9.94 26.77
C THR A 817 8.32 11.45 26.70
N GLY A 818 8.37 12.05 25.51
CA GLY A 818 8.32 13.49 25.29
C GLY A 818 9.53 14.23 25.84
N ASN A 819 10.67 13.56 26.02
CA ASN A 819 11.92 14.18 26.46
C ASN A 819 12.70 14.71 25.25
N SER A 820 13.35 15.86 25.40
CA SER A 820 14.18 16.46 24.34
C SER A 820 15.61 15.93 24.35
N TYR A 821 16.18 15.75 23.16
CA TYR A 821 17.54 15.25 22.97
C TYR A 821 18.28 16.10 21.93
N ARG A 822 19.61 16.17 22.05
CA ARG A 822 20.47 16.62 20.94
C ARG A 822 20.74 15.46 19.99
N ILE A 823 21.00 15.76 18.73
CA ILE A 823 21.40 14.75 17.74
C ILE A 823 22.78 15.01 17.19
N THR A 824 23.48 13.95 16.83
CA THR A 824 24.77 13.98 16.12
C THR A 824 24.81 12.85 15.11
N THR A 825 25.58 13.02 14.04
CA THR A 825 25.95 11.95 13.08
C THR A 825 27.35 11.41 13.34
N SER A 826 28.13 12.09 14.20
CA SER A 826 29.51 11.76 14.55
C SER A 826 29.63 11.28 16.00
N GLY A 827 30.53 10.32 16.26
CA GLY A 827 30.73 9.69 17.56
C GLY A 827 30.60 8.16 17.51
N HIS A 828 30.70 7.49 18.66
CA HIS A 828 30.62 6.01 18.75
C HIS A 828 29.41 5.53 19.56
N THR A 829 28.92 6.31 20.53
CA THR A 829 27.76 5.97 21.37
C THR A 829 26.90 7.21 21.66
N GLY A 830 25.63 6.97 22.01
CA GLY A 830 24.78 8.03 22.57
C GLY A 830 25.28 8.48 23.94
N SER A 831 25.15 9.78 24.24
CA SER A 831 25.41 10.32 25.58
C SER A 831 24.11 10.29 26.41
N ALA A 832 24.14 10.73 27.67
CA ALA A 832 22.92 10.84 28.47
C ALA A 832 21.84 11.78 27.86
N ARG A 833 22.25 12.74 27.00
CA ARG A 833 21.35 13.73 26.38
C ARG A 833 21.52 13.84 24.86
N THR A 834 22.28 12.94 24.24
CA THR A 834 22.59 13.01 22.80
C THR A 834 22.35 11.66 22.16
N ALA A 835 21.53 11.63 21.11
CA ALA A 835 21.33 10.47 20.28
C ALA A 835 22.23 10.52 19.03
N LEU A 836 22.83 9.39 18.67
CA LEU A 836 23.56 9.24 17.42
C LEU A 836 22.58 8.78 16.33
N VAL A 837 22.26 9.65 15.39
CA VAL A 837 21.29 9.40 14.32
C VAL A 837 21.96 8.82 13.08
N LYS A 838 21.20 8.06 12.29
CA LYS A 838 21.64 7.53 11.00
C LYS A 838 21.86 8.67 10.02
N THR A 839 22.90 8.54 9.22
CA THR A 839 23.18 9.34 8.04
C THR A 839 22.54 8.74 6.80
N TYR A 840 22.49 9.48 5.68
CA TYR A 840 22.11 8.89 4.39
C TYR A 840 23.05 7.73 4.03
N GLU A 841 24.36 7.84 4.29
CA GLU A 841 25.30 6.73 4.06
C GLU A 841 24.90 5.46 4.82
N ASP A 842 24.55 5.58 6.12
CA ASP A 842 24.13 4.41 6.92
C ASP A 842 22.90 3.73 6.32
N VAL A 843 21.88 4.51 5.94
CA VAL A 843 20.63 3.97 5.35
C VAL A 843 20.90 3.35 3.98
N LEU A 844 21.73 3.98 3.15
CA LEU A 844 22.10 3.46 1.84
C LEU A 844 22.92 2.17 1.94
N ARG A 845 23.78 2.04 2.96
CA ARG A 845 24.50 0.81 3.24
C ARG A 845 23.56 -0.28 3.72
N GLU A 846 22.63 0.02 4.62
CA GLU A 846 21.58 -0.93 5.01
C GLU A 846 20.72 -1.37 3.82
N TYR A 847 20.45 -0.43 2.89
CA TYR A 847 19.73 -0.70 1.66
C TYR A 847 20.48 -1.68 0.74
N GLU A 848 21.77 -1.43 0.48
CA GLU A 848 22.60 -2.23 -0.42
C GLU A 848 22.81 -3.67 0.09
N PHE A 849 22.87 -3.82 1.41
CA PHE A 849 23.12 -5.09 2.07
C PHE A 849 21.85 -5.74 2.63
N HIS A 850 20.66 -5.26 2.24
CA HIS A 850 19.39 -5.85 2.65
C HIS A 850 19.29 -7.33 2.20
N PRO A 851 19.06 -8.30 3.10
CA PRO A 851 19.02 -9.72 2.74
C PRO A 851 17.75 -10.08 1.95
N GLU A 852 17.84 -11.11 1.10
CA GLU A 852 16.66 -11.82 0.57
C GLU A 852 16.30 -12.96 1.53
N SER A 853 15.79 -12.60 2.70
CA SER A 853 15.57 -13.52 3.84
C SER A 853 14.73 -14.76 3.52
N LYS A 854 13.90 -14.67 2.47
CA LYS A 854 13.01 -15.74 2.01
C LYS A 854 13.74 -16.86 1.28
N CYS A 855 15.00 -16.65 0.90
CA CYS A 855 15.84 -17.57 0.16
C CYS A 855 17.03 -18.06 1.02
N SER A 856 17.69 -19.11 0.56
CA SER A 856 18.96 -19.61 1.09
C SER A 856 20.11 -19.36 0.11
N ASP A 857 21.34 -19.39 0.62
CA ASP A 857 22.54 -19.42 -0.21
C ASP A 857 22.76 -20.81 -0.84
N ALA A 858 23.84 -20.96 -1.60
CA ALA A 858 24.21 -22.21 -2.27
C ALA A 858 24.55 -23.37 -1.32
N THR A 859 24.78 -23.09 -0.03
CA THR A 859 25.06 -24.09 1.01
C THR A 859 23.81 -24.47 1.81
N GLY A 860 22.66 -23.85 1.52
CA GLY A 860 21.40 -24.07 2.23
C GLY A 860 21.22 -23.18 3.47
N ASN A 861 22.17 -22.30 3.80
CA ASN A 861 22.03 -21.36 4.91
C ASN A 861 21.10 -20.21 4.53
N PRO A 862 20.34 -19.63 5.49
CA PRO A 862 19.49 -18.47 5.20
C PRO A 862 20.29 -17.31 4.59
N CYS A 863 19.77 -16.67 3.55
CA CYS A 863 20.43 -15.52 2.93
C CYS A 863 20.59 -14.39 3.96
N ASP A 864 21.81 -13.86 4.05
CA ASP A 864 22.19 -12.77 4.93
C ASP A 864 22.73 -11.56 4.15
N LYS A 865 23.34 -10.62 4.88
CA LYS A 865 23.89 -9.39 4.28
C LYS A 865 25.01 -9.67 3.29
N GLN A 866 25.83 -10.70 3.53
CA GLN A 866 27.04 -11.05 2.78
C GLN A 866 26.78 -12.04 1.64
N THR A 867 25.62 -12.70 1.59
CA THR A 867 25.30 -13.66 0.53
C THR A 867 25.39 -13.05 -0.88
N VAL A 868 26.15 -13.64 -1.78
CA VAL A 868 26.27 -13.19 -3.19
C VAL A 868 26.12 -14.39 -4.11
N GLY A 869 25.48 -14.19 -5.26
CA GLY A 869 25.33 -15.21 -6.30
C GLY A 869 23.94 -15.82 -6.38
N LEU A 870 23.89 -17.04 -6.91
CA LEU A 870 22.67 -17.81 -7.12
C LEU A 870 22.07 -18.25 -5.79
N LEU A 871 20.81 -17.88 -5.54
CA LEU A 871 20.07 -18.25 -4.34
C LEU A 871 19.19 -19.49 -4.58
N GLN A 872 18.85 -20.17 -3.50
CA GLN A 872 18.00 -21.34 -3.48
C GLN A 872 16.71 -21.09 -2.69
N ARG A 873 15.71 -21.94 -2.91
CA ARG A 873 14.49 -21.98 -2.08
C ARG A 873 14.84 -22.54 -0.71
N ARG A 874 14.25 -21.97 0.33
CA ARG A 874 14.41 -22.49 1.70
C ARG A 874 13.60 -23.77 1.89
N HIS A 875 14.10 -24.63 2.77
CA HIS A 875 13.33 -25.71 3.37
C HIS A 875 12.72 -25.19 4.67
N VAL A 876 11.39 -25.19 4.76
CA VAL A 876 10.62 -24.62 5.86
C VAL A 876 9.74 -25.70 6.44
N ARG A 877 9.89 -25.96 7.75
CA ARG A 877 9.01 -26.86 8.49
C ARG A 877 7.92 -26.06 9.20
N VAL A 878 6.69 -26.56 9.13
CA VAL A 878 5.55 -25.97 9.85
C VAL A 878 5.68 -26.32 11.34
N ASP A 879 6.03 -25.34 12.16
CA ASP A 879 6.11 -25.47 13.63
C ASP A 879 4.81 -25.03 14.32
N GLN A 880 4.23 -23.91 13.89
CA GLN A 880 2.99 -23.35 14.42
C GLN A 880 2.21 -22.59 13.34
N ILE A 881 0.87 -22.63 13.45
CA ILE A 881 -0.05 -21.82 12.66
C ILE A 881 -0.59 -20.68 13.52
N LYS A 882 -0.53 -19.46 12.98
CA LYS A 882 -1.09 -18.25 13.60
C LYS A 882 -2.04 -17.57 12.62
N TYR A 883 -3.19 -17.14 13.13
CA TYR A 883 -4.13 -16.33 12.35
C TYR A 883 -3.82 -14.85 12.58
N ILE A 884 -3.57 -14.13 11.50
CA ILE A 884 -3.29 -12.69 11.52
C ILE A 884 -4.24 -11.95 10.58
N GLY A 885 -4.52 -10.69 10.89
CA GLY A 885 -5.22 -9.77 10.00
C GLY A 885 -4.50 -9.63 8.66
N LYS A 886 -5.28 -9.38 7.60
CA LYS A 886 -4.77 -9.20 6.25
C LYS A 886 -4.22 -7.79 6.04
N GLU A 887 -4.80 -6.77 6.68
CA GLU A 887 -4.30 -5.41 6.64
C GLU A 887 -3.23 -5.22 7.72
N SER A 888 -2.05 -4.72 7.33
CA SER A 888 -1.10 -4.22 8.31
C SER A 888 -1.59 -2.89 8.86
N ASN A 889 -1.46 -2.76 10.17
CA ASN A 889 -1.64 -1.53 10.89
C ASN A 889 -0.51 -0.57 10.53
N HIS A 890 -0.84 0.71 10.33
CA HIS A 890 0.15 1.78 10.34
C HIS A 890 1.26 1.61 9.29
N LEU A 891 0.95 1.13 8.08
CA LEU A 891 1.90 0.86 7.00
C LEU A 891 2.86 2.04 6.74
N GLU A 892 2.34 3.26 6.67
CA GLU A 892 3.15 4.48 6.50
C GLU A 892 4.07 4.74 7.71
N ASP A 893 3.60 4.42 8.92
CA ASP A 893 4.39 4.59 10.14
C ASP A 893 5.47 3.49 10.25
N VAL A 894 5.19 2.27 9.80
CA VAL A 894 6.18 1.17 9.69
C VAL A 894 7.25 1.55 8.66
N ASP A 895 6.85 2.01 7.48
CA ASP A 895 7.77 2.44 6.42
C ASP A 895 8.63 3.65 6.88
N ALA A 896 8.06 4.54 7.71
CA ALA A 896 8.77 5.66 8.31
C ALA A 896 9.49 5.32 9.63
N GLY A 897 9.54 4.02 9.99
CA GLY A 897 10.21 3.48 11.17
C GLY A 897 9.76 4.07 12.51
N LEU A 898 8.49 4.50 12.60
CA LEU A 898 7.85 4.97 13.83
C LEU A 898 7.37 3.82 14.73
N VAL A 899 7.24 2.61 14.17
CA VAL A 899 6.74 1.44 14.86
C VAL A 899 7.90 0.57 15.32
N HIS A 900 8.14 0.58 16.63
CA HIS A 900 9.24 -0.16 17.26
C HIS A 900 8.80 -1.46 17.96
N SER A 901 7.50 -1.83 17.91
CA SER A 901 7.01 -3.09 18.50
C SER A 901 5.96 -3.83 17.65
N HIS A 902 6.14 -5.15 17.48
CA HIS A 902 5.36 -6.00 16.58
C HIS A 902 3.86 -6.15 16.91
N GLY A 903 3.49 -6.05 18.19
CA GLY A 903 2.09 -6.17 18.63
C GLY A 903 1.18 -5.06 18.09
N SER A 904 1.78 -4.04 17.46
CA SER A 904 1.08 -2.93 16.84
C SER A 904 0.88 -3.07 15.33
N VAL A 905 1.56 -3.99 14.62
CA VAL A 905 1.55 -4.05 13.14
C VAL A 905 0.48 -4.99 12.57
N TYR A 906 0.17 -6.12 13.21
CA TYR A 906 -0.90 -7.01 12.76
C TYR A 906 -1.82 -7.37 13.93
N THR A 907 -3.12 -7.44 13.68
CA THR A 907 -4.07 -8.02 14.63
C THR A 907 -3.91 -9.54 14.62
N GLU A 908 -3.53 -10.15 15.74
CA GLU A 908 -3.50 -11.60 15.89
C GLU A 908 -4.85 -12.12 16.41
N TYR A 909 -5.39 -13.15 15.74
CA TYR A 909 -6.64 -13.82 16.07
C TYR A 909 -6.32 -15.17 16.73
N VAL A 910 -6.22 -15.18 18.06
CA VAL A 910 -5.76 -16.35 18.80
C VAL A 910 -6.86 -17.42 18.85
N ASP A 911 -6.61 -18.56 18.23
CA ASP A 911 -7.40 -19.78 18.38
C ASP A 911 -6.96 -20.52 19.66
N PRO A 912 -7.84 -20.69 20.66
CA PRO A 912 -7.50 -21.39 21.90
C PRO A 912 -6.98 -22.81 21.70
N SER A 913 -7.41 -23.51 20.65
CA SER A 913 -6.98 -24.89 20.35
C SER A 913 -5.55 -24.96 19.80
N ARG A 914 -5.03 -23.84 19.27
CA ARG A 914 -3.70 -23.71 18.64
C ARG A 914 -2.77 -22.77 19.41
N ASP A 915 -3.20 -22.29 20.57
CA ASP A 915 -2.42 -21.43 21.47
C ASP A 915 -1.21 -22.19 22.01
N GLU A 916 -0.01 -21.75 21.64
CA GLU A 916 1.27 -22.36 22.05
C GLU A 916 1.35 -22.55 23.58
N TRP A 917 0.78 -21.59 24.32
CA TRP A 917 0.74 -21.67 25.77
C TRP A 917 0.01 -22.92 26.24
N GLN A 918 -1.12 -23.26 25.62
CA GLN A 918 -1.94 -24.41 26.00
C GLN A 918 -1.39 -25.71 25.41
N THR A 919 -0.87 -25.68 24.18
CA THR A 919 -0.51 -26.89 23.43
C THR A 919 0.93 -27.36 23.66
N LYS A 920 1.88 -26.44 23.87
CA LYS A 920 3.31 -26.78 24.07
C LYS A 920 3.80 -26.41 25.47
N ILE A 921 3.58 -25.18 25.90
CA ILE A 921 4.22 -24.64 27.12
C ILE A 921 3.60 -25.22 28.41
N LEU A 922 2.28 -25.18 28.56
CA LEU A 922 1.60 -25.67 29.77
C LEU A 922 1.85 -27.17 29.99
N PRO A 923 1.81 -28.06 28.98
CA PRO A 923 2.22 -29.45 29.12
C PRO A 923 3.67 -29.61 29.59
N ALA A 924 4.63 -28.86 29.02
CA ALA A 924 6.02 -28.89 29.45
C ALA A 924 6.17 -28.44 30.91
N LEU A 925 5.52 -27.33 31.30
CA LEU A 925 5.53 -26.84 32.68
C LEU A 925 4.88 -27.84 33.67
N LYS A 926 3.87 -28.61 33.24
CA LYS A 926 3.27 -29.67 34.06
C LYS A 926 4.28 -30.79 34.37
N GLN A 927 5.14 -31.14 33.41
CA GLN A 927 6.16 -32.17 33.57
C GLN A 927 7.36 -31.72 34.40
N MET A 928 7.61 -30.41 34.51
CA MET A 928 8.74 -29.88 35.27
C MET A 928 8.55 -29.93 36.79
N PRO A 929 9.63 -30.19 37.57
CA PRO A 929 9.59 -30.11 39.02
C PRO A 929 9.21 -28.71 39.50
N LEU A 930 8.24 -28.61 40.41
CA LEU A 930 7.82 -27.32 40.96
C LEU A 930 8.97 -26.55 41.64
N PRO A 931 9.88 -27.17 42.42
CA PRO A 931 11.01 -26.45 43.01
C PRO A 931 11.93 -25.80 41.98
N PHE A 932 12.15 -26.47 40.84
CA PHE A 932 12.93 -25.95 39.72
C PHE A 932 12.24 -24.72 39.08
N LEU A 933 10.93 -24.80 38.84
CA LEU A 933 10.19 -23.65 38.31
C LEU A 933 10.20 -22.45 39.27
N VAL A 934 10.16 -22.69 40.60
CA VAL A 934 10.26 -21.63 41.61
C VAL A 934 11.63 -20.96 41.57
N SER A 935 12.73 -21.72 41.47
CA SER A 935 14.08 -21.17 41.42
C SER A 935 14.33 -20.38 40.14
N GLU A 936 13.91 -20.91 38.99
CA GLU A 936 14.23 -20.32 37.69
C GLU A 936 13.31 -19.13 37.33
N SER A 937 12.03 -19.17 37.72
CA SER A 937 11.08 -18.11 37.32
C SER A 937 10.94 -16.98 38.33
N GLY A 938 11.34 -17.18 39.59
CA GLY A 938 11.10 -16.24 40.68
C GLY A 938 9.63 -16.07 41.07
N LEU A 939 8.71 -16.87 40.51
CA LEU A 939 7.28 -16.82 40.80
C LEU A 939 6.95 -17.58 42.09
N SER A 940 5.90 -17.12 42.78
CA SER A 940 5.46 -17.80 44.00
C SER A 940 4.99 -19.23 43.68
N ARG A 941 5.27 -20.16 44.62
CA ARG A 941 4.89 -21.56 44.50
C ARG A 941 3.40 -21.74 44.19
N ARG A 942 2.53 -20.91 44.81
CA ARG A 942 1.08 -20.93 44.58
C ARG A 942 0.72 -20.49 43.16
N ALA A 943 1.31 -19.40 42.67
CA ALA A 943 1.08 -18.95 41.30
C ALA A 943 1.50 -20.01 40.27
N LEU A 944 2.64 -20.66 40.46
CA LEU A 944 3.10 -21.74 39.57
C LEU A 944 2.21 -22.98 39.64
N MET A 945 1.65 -23.32 40.80
CA MET A 945 0.67 -24.41 40.91
C MET A 945 -0.62 -24.09 40.15
N ASP A 946 -1.13 -22.86 40.25
CA ASP A 946 -2.33 -22.44 39.52
C ASP A 946 -2.09 -22.35 38.02
N ILE A 947 -0.91 -21.88 37.60
CA ILE A 947 -0.48 -21.86 36.20
C ILE A 947 -0.37 -23.28 35.64
N ARG A 948 0.36 -24.19 36.32
CA ARG A 948 0.52 -25.60 35.88
C ARG A 948 -0.80 -26.35 35.86
N ALA A 949 -1.74 -26.01 36.74
CA ALA A 949 -3.08 -26.58 36.71
C ALA A 949 -3.98 -25.99 35.61
N GLY A 950 -3.53 -24.98 34.87
CA GLY A 950 -4.32 -24.27 33.87
C GLY A 950 -5.42 -23.38 34.46
N ARG A 951 -5.42 -23.15 35.79
CA ARG A 951 -6.41 -22.31 36.49
C ARG A 951 -6.14 -20.82 36.33
N SER A 952 -4.93 -20.44 35.97
CA SER A 952 -4.52 -19.06 35.76
C SER A 952 -3.56 -18.95 34.59
N ARG A 953 -3.73 -17.92 33.75
CA ARG A 953 -2.78 -17.57 32.71
C ARG A 953 -1.90 -16.42 33.21
N PRO A 954 -0.55 -16.57 33.21
CA PRO A 954 0.34 -15.54 33.73
C PRO A 954 0.35 -14.28 32.86
N HIS A 955 0.72 -13.16 33.47
CA HIS A 955 0.98 -11.90 32.76
C HIS A 955 2.14 -12.06 31.76
N LEU A 956 2.17 -11.26 30.69
CA LEU A 956 3.06 -11.42 29.53
C LEU A 956 4.54 -11.65 29.89
N ASN A 957 5.10 -10.89 30.83
CA ASN A 957 6.51 -11.04 31.25
C ASN A 957 6.78 -12.40 31.91
N ASN A 958 5.84 -12.87 32.74
CA ASN A 958 5.92 -14.17 33.39
C ASN A 958 5.66 -15.29 32.39
N GLN A 959 4.80 -15.05 31.40
CA GLN A 959 4.57 -15.97 30.28
C GLN A 959 5.85 -16.16 29.46
N ARG A 960 6.56 -15.08 29.11
CA ARG A 960 7.86 -15.13 28.42
C ARG A 960 8.90 -15.91 29.24
N CYS A 961 9.09 -15.52 30.50
CA CYS A 961 10.02 -16.21 31.41
C CYS A 961 9.75 -17.73 31.48
N LEU A 962 8.49 -18.13 31.69
CA LEU A 962 8.12 -19.55 31.75
C LEU A 962 8.26 -20.27 30.40
N THR A 963 8.02 -19.59 29.29
CA THR A 963 8.22 -20.13 27.94
C THR A 963 9.72 -20.37 27.68
N ASP A 964 10.58 -19.44 28.08
CA ASP A 964 12.03 -19.57 27.93
C ASP A 964 12.57 -20.71 28.80
N ILE A 965 12.11 -20.83 30.04
CA ILE A 965 12.42 -21.97 30.92
C ILE A 965 11.95 -23.28 30.28
N ALA A 966 10.72 -23.30 29.74
CA ALA A 966 10.16 -24.46 29.08
C ALA A 966 11.04 -24.94 27.92
N ARG A 967 11.40 -24.03 27.00
CA ARG A 967 12.21 -24.30 25.81
C ARG A 967 13.66 -24.67 26.13
N ASN A 968 14.28 -23.98 27.08
CA ASN A 968 15.66 -24.27 27.50
C ASN A 968 15.79 -25.66 28.12
N ALA A 969 14.77 -26.12 28.86
CA ALA A 969 14.79 -27.48 29.39
C ALA A 969 14.62 -28.54 28.30
N THR A 970 13.78 -28.30 27.28
CA THR A 970 13.58 -29.25 26.16
C THR A 970 14.84 -29.40 25.30
N SER A 971 15.56 -28.30 25.05
CA SER A 971 16.82 -28.29 24.29
C SER A 971 17.98 -29.05 24.97
N ARG A 972 17.93 -29.22 26.29
CA ARG A 972 18.92 -30.03 27.04
C ARG A 972 18.66 -31.53 26.95
N THR A 973 17.43 -31.93 26.63
CA THR A 973 17.06 -33.33 26.38
C THR A 973 17.31 -33.78 24.94
N GLU A 974 17.29 -32.88 23.96
CA GLU A 974 17.55 -33.22 22.55
C GLU A 974 19.04 -33.31 22.19
N ASN A 975 19.94 -32.61 22.88
CA ASN A 975 21.40 -32.76 22.71
C ASN A 975 21.99 -33.99 23.45
N GLY A 976 21.13 -34.90 23.90
CA GLY A 976 21.49 -36.12 24.63
C GLY A 976 21.06 -37.42 23.94
N LEU A 977 20.81 -37.39 22.63
CA LEU A 977 20.55 -38.56 21.77
C LEU A 977 21.43 -38.54 20.53
#